data_AF-A0A3D8YHL3-F1
#
_entry.id   AF-A0A3D8YHL3-F1
#
_cell.length_a   1.000
_cell.length_b   1.000
_cell.length_c   1.000
_cell.angle_alpha   90.00
_cell.angle_beta   90.00
_cell.angle_gamma   90.00
#
_symmetry.space_group_name_H-M   'P 1'
#
loop_
_entity.id
_entity.type
_entity.pdbx_description
1 polymer ?
#
loop_
_entity_poly.entity_id
_entity_poly.type
_entity_poly.pdbx_seq_one_letter_code
_entity_poly.pdbx_strand_id
1 'polypeptide(L)'
;MYKSFSKFRLMLWMSIGFFLSSISVFSQNKILFVVSNQDYYGKSQIRTANHFGEIVVPYEMFTKSGYTVDFVSPNGGAVPIGYINASDSTHKKYLYDTFFMNKLKTTMLPNKIVAGDYSAIFYGGGGAAMFGIAENKDIQNLAKQIYFKNGIIAAICHGTAGLAYLKDKNGKSIYRGKKITGFADKFEDKQEEYYKTFPFTIDEAIRKNEGNFVHTDKLGEGFYVVDERFVTGQDPSSALKMTEEIITLIEKSNSAIHSANTKNLDKVFAEWDDNIYKPGVAAGLLKDGKIVYLKGFGNADVSREVPVNADTKFQIGAMSKQFTAFAILLLEEQGKLSLSDDVRKYIPQLPDYKQTITIKHLLSQSSGLHDIMAIKEIAGWREKDVFTQKDALGLIFRQKELDFIPGTKFSQTSSGIILLTEVIKTVTGQTLAAFSQEHIFQPLGLVNTFFHDDNEMITPDIAFSYQVTKNSLKHNPINYSIVGTTNLYTSAADLSRWYLNFENPKVGSRKLIEKLTTPVTLNDGTTTFNPTAGRLLYGQQYLHAERGVPKIWTYGLEGGYASNIFIFPNQKIISFVLGNNNRYNGGLAMNMAAEVLGDIFPEPPSIDFSKLQTVKIPSQQLSAFAGNYWDNERASGLRFYVKNDTLRFQVLNSVNESSLVPIDENIFQMVIDSDDVIKFRFRKEGNNLKMIYTSGESDDHVYERYTSTVYSEADLKDFTGTYYCESINATYNLSETNNTIITSSRAQNNIEFCAIKPDLFLSKNRNLGSIKFVRDQNNKITGFSVNSDRIRNLHFEKITI
;
A
#
# COMPACT_ATOMS: atom_id res chain seq x y z
N MET A 1 42.18 39.05 -29.05
CA MET A 1 43.09 39.03 -30.21
C MET A 1 43.32 37.59 -30.65
N TYR A 2 42.94 37.27 -31.90
CA TYR A 2 43.40 36.22 -32.84
C TYR A 2 43.98 34.88 -32.28
N LYS A 3 43.52 33.69 -32.70
CA LYS A 3 43.36 33.25 -34.10
C LYS A 3 42.21 32.23 -34.32
N SER A 4 41.58 32.42 -35.48
CA SER A 4 40.60 31.59 -36.19
C SER A 4 41.28 30.55 -37.09
N PHE A 5 40.58 29.44 -37.42
CA PHE A 5 40.32 28.89 -38.78
C PHE A 5 39.38 27.67 -38.59
N SER A 6 38.08 27.69 -38.97
CA SER A 6 37.44 27.72 -40.30
C SER A 6 37.06 26.32 -40.84
N LYS A 7 35.76 26.04 -40.75
CA LYS A 7 34.85 25.43 -41.76
C LYS A 7 35.32 24.19 -42.54
N PHE A 8 34.59 23.09 -42.35
CA PHE A 8 34.01 22.31 -43.44
C PHE A 8 32.61 21.80 -43.05
N ARG A 9 31.59 22.18 -43.84
CA ARG A 9 30.25 21.59 -43.83
C ARG A 9 30.25 20.45 -44.84
N LEU A 10 29.79 19.27 -44.45
CA LEU A 10 29.13 18.34 -45.37
C LEU A 10 27.97 17.66 -44.64
N MET A 11 26.76 17.84 -45.17
CA MET A 11 25.58 17.05 -44.82
C MET A 11 25.82 15.60 -45.23
N LEU A 12 25.60 14.66 -44.31
CA LEU A 12 25.14 13.32 -44.68
C LEU A 12 24.08 12.89 -43.66
N TRP A 13 22.84 12.88 -44.11
CA TRP A 13 21.76 12.09 -43.53
C TRP A 13 22.09 10.61 -43.74
N MET A 14 22.15 9.81 -42.67
CA MET A 14 21.77 8.40 -42.73
C MET A 14 21.60 7.83 -41.32
N SER A 15 20.32 7.68 -40.95
CA SER A 15 19.78 6.54 -40.17
C SER A 15 20.59 6.07 -38.95
N ILE A 16 20.48 6.80 -37.84
CA ILE A 16 20.57 6.18 -36.52
C ILE A 16 19.24 5.48 -36.29
N GLY A 17 19.21 4.17 -36.55
CA GLY A 17 18.15 3.32 -36.05
C GLY A 17 18.11 3.46 -34.53
N PHE A 18 17.07 4.09 -34.01
CA PHE A 18 16.69 3.99 -32.61
C PHE A 18 16.46 2.50 -32.33
N PHE A 19 17.48 1.82 -31.79
CA PHE A 19 17.22 0.64 -30.97
C PHE A 19 16.55 1.15 -29.70
N LEU A 20 15.23 1.31 -29.78
CA LEU A 20 14.33 1.21 -28.65
C LEU A 20 14.51 -0.20 -28.08
N SER A 21 15.53 -0.40 -27.26
CA SER A 21 15.54 -1.53 -26.34
C SER A 21 14.44 -1.24 -25.32
N SER A 22 13.25 -1.74 -25.61
CA SER A 22 12.17 -1.87 -24.65
C SER A 22 12.73 -2.54 -23.40
N ILE A 23 12.84 -1.76 -22.34
CA ILE A 23 13.22 -2.23 -21.02
C ILE A 23 12.08 -3.12 -20.53
N SER A 24 12.29 -4.43 -20.57
CA SER A 24 11.39 -5.40 -19.95
C SER A 24 11.49 -5.24 -18.44
N VAL A 25 10.37 -4.87 -17.84
CA VAL A 25 10.15 -4.67 -16.41
C VAL A 25 10.29 -6.01 -15.67
N PHE A 26 11.13 -6.04 -14.64
CA PHE A 26 11.34 -7.18 -13.74
C PHE A 26 10.15 -7.41 -12.81
N SER A 27 9.16 -8.15 -13.28
CA SER A 27 8.32 -8.97 -12.40
C SER A 27 8.59 -10.42 -12.76
N GLN A 28 9.69 -10.98 -12.26
CA GLN A 28 10.22 -12.29 -12.68
C GLN A 28 10.28 -13.30 -11.53
N ASN A 29 9.31 -13.25 -10.60
CA ASN A 29 9.18 -14.24 -9.52
C ASN A 29 7.93 -15.12 -9.67
N LYS A 30 7.35 -15.25 -10.88
CA LYS A 30 6.24 -16.21 -11.13
C LYS A 30 6.54 -17.27 -12.16
N ILE A 31 5.92 -18.43 -11.98
CA ILE A 31 5.89 -19.53 -12.95
C ILE A 31 4.43 -19.82 -13.31
N LEU A 32 4.14 -19.88 -14.61
CA LEU A 32 2.80 -20.18 -15.11
C LEU A 32 2.68 -21.66 -15.45
N PHE A 33 1.90 -22.41 -14.68
CA PHE A 33 1.62 -23.82 -14.94
C PHE A 33 0.43 -23.95 -15.88
N VAL A 34 0.64 -24.61 -17.00
CA VAL A 34 -0.42 -24.94 -17.95
C VAL A 34 -0.92 -26.35 -17.66
N VAL A 35 -2.21 -26.45 -17.35
CA VAL A 35 -2.94 -27.70 -17.05
C VAL A 35 -4.21 -27.77 -17.90
N SER A 36 -4.75 -28.96 -18.10
CA SER A 36 -5.92 -29.20 -18.96
C SER A 36 -7.20 -29.41 -18.17
N ASN A 37 -8.33 -28.91 -18.69
CA ASN A 37 -9.67 -29.20 -18.17
C ASN A 37 -10.22 -30.56 -18.67
N GLN A 38 -9.44 -31.35 -19.43
CA GLN A 38 -9.95 -32.55 -20.09
C GLN A 38 -10.14 -33.72 -19.11
N ASP A 39 -11.38 -34.16 -18.92
CA ASP A 39 -11.74 -35.29 -18.03
C ASP A 39 -11.64 -36.67 -18.69
N TYR A 40 -11.69 -36.75 -20.01
CA TYR A 40 -11.71 -38.01 -20.78
C TYR A 40 -10.74 -37.99 -21.96
N TYR A 41 -10.21 -39.13 -22.37
CA TYR A 41 -9.39 -39.21 -23.59
C TYR A 41 -10.22 -38.91 -24.83
N GLY A 42 -10.03 -37.74 -25.45
CA GLY A 42 -10.80 -37.26 -26.60
C GLY A 42 -12.31 -37.23 -26.33
N LYS A 43 -13.07 -37.96 -27.15
CA LYS A 43 -14.54 -38.15 -26.98
C LYS A 43 -14.90 -39.52 -26.36
N SER A 44 -13.92 -40.25 -25.83
CA SER A 44 -14.14 -41.56 -25.21
C SER A 44 -14.76 -41.43 -23.80
N GLN A 45 -15.03 -42.58 -23.17
CA GLN A 45 -15.45 -42.67 -21.77
C GLN A 45 -14.29 -43.02 -20.82
N ILE A 46 -13.05 -43.09 -21.33
CA ILE A 46 -11.86 -43.42 -20.54
C ILE A 46 -11.39 -42.14 -19.86
N ARG A 47 -11.37 -42.14 -18.52
CA ARG A 47 -10.95 -40.96 -17.75
C ARG A 47 -9.48 -40.65 -17.98
N THR A 48 -9.16 -39.37 -18.03
CA THR A 48 -7.80 -38.87 -18.05
C THR A 48 -7.63 -37.76 -17.01
N ALA A 49 -6.39 -37.37 -16.74
CA ALA A 49 -6.09 -36.36 -15.76
C ALA A 49 -4.73 -35.70 -16.00
N ASN A 50 -4.50 -34.57 -15.33
CA ASN A 50 -3.17 -34.00 -15.19
C ASN A 50 -2.36 -34.84 -14.20
N HIS A 51 -1.07 -35.04 -14.46
CA HIS A 51 -0.21 -35.86 -13.62
C HIS A 51 0.16 -35.13 -12.32
N PHE A 52 -0.37 -35.60 -11.19
CA PHE A 52 -0.24 -34.89 -9.92
C PHE A 52 1.22 -34.67 -9.50
N GLY A 53 2.07 -35.70 -9.65
CA GLY A 53 3.50 -35.60 -9.33
C GLY A 53 4.27 -34.60 -10.19
N GLU A 54 3.83 -34.39 -11.43
CA GLU A 54 4.47 -33.42 -12.35
C GLU A 54 4.00 -31.99 -12.08
N ILE A 55 2.99 -31.83 -11.23
CA ILE A 55 2.55 -30.54 -10.70
C ILE A 55 3.21 -30.27 -9.35
N VAL A 56 3.04 -31.17 -8.37
CA VAL A 56 3.39 -30.88 -6.97
C VAL A 56 4.90 -30.84 -6.72
N VAL A 57 5.69 -31.65 -7.43
CA VAL A 57 7.15 -31.64 -7.27
C VAL A 57 7.73 -30.31 -7.78
N PRO A 58 7.46 -29.87 -9.02
CA PRO A 58 7.89 -28.55 -9.47
C PRO A 58 7.31 -27.41 -8.63
N TYR A 59 6.02 -27.47 -8.26
CA TYR A 59 5.37 -26.46 -7.44
C TYR A 59 6.09 -26.25 -6.10
N GLU A 60 6.42 -27.33 -5.39
CA GLU A 60 7.12 -27.24 -4.11
C GLU A 60 8.50 -26.60 -4.27
N MET A 61 9.23 -26.99 -5.31
CA MET A 61 10.58 -26.46 -5.55
C MET A 61 10.57 -24.98 -5.91
N PHE A 62 9.65 -24.56 -6.79
CA PHE A 62 9.48 -23.15 -7.12
C PHE A 62 9.09 -22.33 -5.89
N THR A 63 8.12 -22.80 -5.10
CA THR A 63 7.65 -22.07 -3.91
C THR A 63 8.73 -21.98 -2.82
N LYS A 64 9.49 -23.05 -2.56
CA LYS A 64 10.65 -23.02 -1.66
C LYS A 64 11.76 -22.08 -2.15
N SER A 65 11.89 -21.90 -3.46
CA SER A 65 12.86 -20.98 -4.07
C SER A 65 12.32 -19.55 -4.21
N GLY A 66 11.20 -19.24 -3.57
CA GLY A 66 10.62 -17.88 -3.53
C GLY A 66 9.77 -17.50 -4.75
N TYR A 67 9.52 -18.42 -5.67
CA TYR A 67 8.63 -18.19 -6.81
C TYR A 67 7.17 -18.42 -6.43
N THR A 68 6.30 -17.58 -6.95
CA THR A 68 4.85 -17.80 -6.92
C THR A 68 4.43 -18.64 -8.12
N VAL A 69 3.56 -19.62 -7.91
CA VAL A 69 3.06 -20.47 -8.98
C VAL A 69 1.57 -20.25 -9.18
N ASP A 70 1.22 -19.97 -10.43
CA ASP A 70 -0.13 -19.77 -10.90
C ASP A 70 -0.51 -20.86 -11.90
N PHE A 71 -1.81 -21.18 -11.99
CA PHE A 71 -2.32 -22.20 -12.87
C PHE A 71 -3.25 -21.60 -13.92
N VAL A 72 -3.05 -21.98 -15.18
CA VAL A 72 -3.93 -21.66 -16.31
C VAL A 72 -4.44 -22.94 -16.93
N SER A 73 -5.70 -22.92 -17.32
CA SER A 73 -6.30 -23.97 -18.17
C SER A 73 -7.09 -23.34 -19.32
N PRO A 74 -7.35 -24.08 -20.41
CA PRO A 74 -8.06 -23.53 -21.57
C PRO A 74 -9.37 -22.81 -21.22
N ASN A 75 -10.13 -23.33 -20.25
CA ASN A 75 -11.44 -22.80 -19.85
C ASN A 75 -11.43 -22.15 -18.45
N GLY A 76 -10.28 -22.06 -17.78
CA GLY A 76 -10.21 -21.74 -16.36
C GLY A 76 -10.93 -22.78 -15.48
N GLY A 77 -11.09 -22.49 -14.18
CA GLY A 77 -11.86 -23.34 -13.27
C GLY A 77 -11.15 -24.64 -12.88
N ALA A 78 -11.92 -25.69 -12.59
CA ALA A 78 -11.39 -26.93 -12.05
C ALA A 78 -10.72 -27.80 -13.12
N VAL A 79 -9.66 -28.51 -12.71
CA VAL A 79 -8.95 -29.48 -13.56
C VAL A 79 -8.88 -30.86 -12.89
N PRO A 80 -8.97 -31.96 -13.66
CA PRO A 80 -8.82 -33.31 -13.12
C PRO A 80 -7.36 -33.61 -12.76
N ILE A 81 -7.15 -34.24 -11.60
CA ILE A 81 -5.84 -34.72 -11.16
C ILE A 81 -5.84 -36.24 -11.00
N GLY A 82 -4.74 -36.88 -11.36
CA GLY A 82 -4.57 -38.33 -11.29
C GLY A 82 -3.12 -38.71 -11.01
N TYR A 83 -2.81 -40.00 -11.13
CA TYR A 83 -1.45 -40.51 -10.91
C TYR A 83 -0.94 -40.22 -9.49
N ILE A 84 -1.84 -40.31 -8.51
CA ILE A 84 -1.58 -39.95 -7.11
C ILE A 84 -0.97 -41.14 -6.38
N ASN A 85 0.29 -40.99 -5.95
CA ASN A 85 0.92 -41.86 -4.96
C ASN A 85 0.72 -41.30 -3.54
N ALA A 86 -0.28 -41.76 -2.81
CA ALA A 86 -0.56 -41.28 -1.44
C ALA A 86 0.51 -41.67 -0.40
N SER A 87 1.43 -42.58 -0.74
CA SER A 87 2.59 -42.93 0.09
C SER A 87 3.76 -41.96 -0.09
N ASP A 88 3.78 -41.18 -1.17
CA ASP A 88 4.76 -40.11 -1.36
C ASP A 88 4.42 -38.91 -0.44
N SER A 89 5.41 -38.40 0.28
CA SER A 89 5.22 -37.34 1.28
C SER A 89 4.79 -36.02 0.64
N THR A 90 5.30 -35.69 -0.54
CA THR A 90 4.97 -34.47 -1.29
C THR A 90 3.53 -34.56 -1.80
N HIS A 91 3.17 -35.69 -2.41
CA HIS A 91 1.80 -35.94 -2.84
C HIS A 91 0.82 -35.83 -1.68
N LYS A 92 1.11 -36.51 -0.56
CA LYS A 92 0.24 -36.49 0.61
C LYS A 92 0.06 -35.08 1.17
N LYS A 93 1.15 -34.31 1.29
CA LYS A 93 1.11 -32.91 1.75
C LYS A 93 0.13 -32.09 0.91
N TYR A 94 0.30 -32.08 -0.41
CA TYR A 94 -0.47 -31.22 -1.30
C TYR A 94 -1.88 -31.74 -1.59
N LEU A 95 -2.12 -33.05 -1.47
CA LEU A 95 -3.46 -33.62 -1.59
C LEU A 95 -4.40 -33.15 -0.48
N TYR A 96 -3.86 -32.90 0.72
CA TYR A 96 -4.61 -32.41 1.88
C TYR A 96 -4.40 -30.90 2.15
N ASP A 97 -3.67 -30.20 1.28
CA ASP A 97 -3.51 -28.75 1.33
C ASP A 97 -4.69 -28.07 0.64
N THR A 98 -5.64 -27.56 1.43
CA THR A 98 -6.84 -26.87 0.91
C THR A 98 -6.49 -25.67 0.04
N PHE A 99 -5.40 -24.95 0.34
CA PHE A 99 -5.00 -23.76 -0.43
C PHE A 99 -4.49 -24.16 -1.82
N PHE A 100 -3.58 -25.13 -1.86
CA PHE A 100 -3.07 -25.68 -3.11
C PHE A 100 -4.18 -26.32 -3.95
N MET A 101 -5.03 -27.15 -3.33
CA MET A 101 -6.14 -27.79 -4.04
C MET A 101 -7.16 -26.77 -4.56
N ASN A 102 -7.35 -25.65 -3.86
CA ASN A 102 -8.16 -24.56 -4.37
C ASN A 102 -7.57 -23.92 -5.62
N LYS A 103 -6.24 -23.78 -5.74
CA LYS A 103 -5.59 -23.30 -6.98
C LYS A 103 -5.90 -24.19 -8.18
N LEU A 104 -5.94 -25.50 -8.01
CA LEU A 104 -6.32 -26.45 -9.07
C LEU A 104 -7.83 -26.47 -9.36
N LYS A 105 -8.66 -26.07 -8.38
CA LYS A 105 -10.11 -25.90 -8.57
C LYS A 105 -10.48 -24.58 -9.26
N THR A 106 -9.59 -23.59 -9.22
CA THR A 106 -9.86 -22.21 -9.65
C THR A 106 -8.78 -21.68 -10.59
N THR A 107 -8.33 -22.53 -11.54
CA THR A 107 -7.32 -22.13 -12.53
C THR A 107 -7.79 -20.91 -13.33
N MET A 108 -6.85 -20.06 -13.72
CA MET A 108 -7.14 -18.81 -14.42
C MET A 108 -7.51 -19.06 -15.88
N LEU A 109 -8.36 -18.17 -16.40
CA LEU A 109 -8.59 -18.04 -17.84
C LEU A 109 -7.34 -17.42 -18.50
N PRO A 110 -6.90 -17.90 -19.67
CA PRO A 110 -5.69 -17.39 -20.33
C PRO A 110 -5.72 -15.86 -20.57
N ASN A 111 -6.87 -15.30 -20.90
CA ASN A 111 -7.03 -13.87 -21.17
C ASN A 111 -6.99 -12.97 -19.91
N LYS A 112 -6.96 -13.55 -18.70
CA LYS A 112 -6.81 -12.81 -17.44
C LYS A 112 -5.36 -12.72 -16.98
N ILE A 113 -4.45 -13.35 -17.71
CA ILE A 113 -3.05 -13.50 -17.32
C ILE A 113 -2.22 -12.40 -17.97
N VAL A 114 -1.44 -11.70 -17.14
CA VAL A 114 -0.45 -10.73 -17.61
C VAL A 114 0.87 -11.47 -17.84
N ALA A 115 1.16 -11.81 -19.10
CA ALA A 115 2.37 -12.55 -19.47
C ALA A 115 3.66 -11.90 -18.91
N GLY A 116 3.66 -10.58 -18.71
CA GLY A 116 4.74 -9.78 -18.11
C GLY A 116 5.22 -10.23 -16.72
N ASP A 117 4.42 -11.02 -15.99
CA ASP A 117 4.73 -11.43 -14.62
C ASP A 117 5.51 -12.75 -14.50
N TYR A 118 5.59 -13.53 -15.59
CA TYR A 118 6.10 -14.91 -15.54
C TYR A 118 7.52 -15.06 -16.10
N SER A 119 8.39 -15.71 -15.34
CA SER A 119 9.75 -16.06 -15.77
C SER A 119 9.79 -17.34 -16.57
N ALA A 120 8.82 -18.21 -16.36
CA ALA A 120 8.66 -19.42 -17.14
C ALA A 120 7.18 -19.76 -17.33
N ILE A 121 6.89 -20.43 -18.44
CA ILE A 121 5.65 -21.18 -18.64
C ILE A 121 6.00 -22.67 -18.62
N PHE A 122 5.30 -23.44 -17.80
CA PHE A 122 5.55 -24.85 -17.53
C PHE A 122 4.31 -25.68 -17.92
N TYR A 123 4.43 -26.51 -18.94
CA TYR A 123 3.38 -27.43 -19.37
C TYR A 123 3.47 -28.75 -18.60
N GLY A 124 2.53 -28.97 -17.68
CA GLY A 124 2.42 -30.24 -16.93
C GLY A 124 1.87 -31.36 -17.82
N GLY A 125 2.27 -32.60 -17.55
CA GLY A 125 1.84 -33.77 -18.32
C GLY A 125 0.68 -34.54 -17.71
N GLY A 126 0.60 -35.82 -18.05
CA GLY A 126 -0.61 -36.65 -17.92
C GLY A 126 -1.46 -36.61 -19.18
N GLY A 127 -2.32 -37.62 -19.36
CA GLY A 127 -3.07 -37.79 -20.59
C GLY A 127 -4.01 -36.63 -20.96
N ALA A 128 -4.45 -35.84 -19.97
CA ALA A 128 -5.29 -34.66 -20.21
C ALA A 128 -4.56 -33.59 -21.03
N ALA A 129 -3.23 -33.51 -20.93
CA ALA A 129 -2.42 -32.51 -21.59
C ALA A 129 -2.41 -32.64 -23.12
N MET A 130 -2.77 -33.81 -23.66
CA MET A 130 -2.90 -34.05 -25.09
C MET A 130 -4.08 -33.30 -25.74
N PHE A 131 -4.97 -32.70 -24.95
CA PHE A 131 -6.22 -32.11 -25.45
C PHE A 131 -6.42 -30.67 -24.99
N GLY A 132 -6.80 -29.80 -25.92
CA GLY A 132 -7.29 -28.44 -25.65
C GLY A 132 -6.19 -27.41 -25.32
N ILE A 133 -5.01 -27.85 -24.89
CA ILE A 133 -3.87 -26.97 -24.61
C ILE A 133 -3.24 -26.47 -25.91
N ALA A 134 -2.83 -27.39 -26.80
CA ALA A 134 -2.09 -27.04 -28.01
C ALA A 134 -2.90 -26.11 -28.92
N GLU A 135 -4.21 -26.36 -29.05
CA GLU A 135 -5.14 -25.61 -29.90
C GLU A 135 -5.49 -24.20 -29.35
N ASN A 136 -5.30 -23.97 -28.05
CA ASN A 136 -5.73 -22.73 -27.41
C ASN A 136 -4.81 -21.56 -27.79
N LYS A 137 -5.34 -20.65 -28.63
CA LYS A 137 -4.60 -19.49 -29.14
C LYS A 137 -4.13 -18.52 -28.05
N ASP A 138 -4.89 -18.40 -26.96
CA ASP A 138 -4.52 -17.50 -25.87
C ASP A 138 -3.33 -18.05 -25.08
N ILE A 139 -3.30 -19.37 -24.80
CA ILE A 139 -2.15 -20.05 -24.20
C ILE A 139 -0.93 -19.96 -25.13
N GLN A 140 -1.10 -20.18 -26.45
CA GLN A 140 -0.03 -19.98 -27.42
C GLN A 140 0.51 -18.54 -27.37
N ASN A 141 -0.38 -17.54 -27.27
CA ASN A 141 0.00 -16.14 -27.18
C ASN A 141 0.74 -15.83 -25.88
N LEU A 142 0.29 -16.36 -24.74
CA LEU A 142 0.99 -16.23 -23.45
C LEU A 142 2.40 -16.81 -23.53
N ALA A 143 2.55 -18.04 -24.05
CA ALA A 143 3.84 -18.68 -24.18
C ALA A 143 4.81 -17.88 -25.06
N LYS A 144 4.34 -17.35 -26.20
CA LYS A 144 5.13 -16.45 -27.05
C LYS A 144 5.50 -15.17 -26.33
N GLN A 145 4.57 -14.52 -25.64
CA GLN A 145 4.85 -13.28 -24.92
C GLN A 145 5.90 -13.51 -23.83
N ILE A 146 5.76 -14.59 -23.05
CA ILE A 146 6.73 -15.00 -22.01
C ILE A 146 8.10 -15.28 -22.64
N TYR A 147 8.14 -16.05 -23.74
CA TYR A 147 9.40 -16.36 -24.40
C TYR A 147 10.08 -15.15 -25.05
N PHE A 148 9.35 -14.26 -25.72
CA PHE A 148 9.99 -13.11 -26.36
C PHE A 148 10.44 -12.01 -25.39
N LYS A 149 9.98 -12.06 -24.12
CA LYS A 149 10.50 -11.21 -23.04
C LYS A 149 11.63 -11.86 -22.21
N ASN A 150 12.34 -12.83 -22.78
CA ASN A 150 13.42 -13.62 -22.14
C ASN A 150 12.98 -14.69 -21.12
N GLY A 151 11.70 -15.06 -21.05
CA GLY A 151 11.22 -16.16 -20.19
C GLY A 151 11.49 -17.55 -20.75
N ILE A 152 11.37 -18.58 -19.91
CA ILE A 152 11.61 -19.99 -20.24
C ILE A 152 10.32 -20.67 -20.68
N ILE A 153 10.41 -21.57 -21.65
CA ILE A 153 9.34 -22.52 -21.96
C ILE A 153 9.78 -23.89 -21.47
N ALA A 154 8.99 -24.50 -20.59
CA ALA A 154 9.26 -25.81 -20.05
C ALA A 154 8.08 -26.75 -20.26
N ALA A 155 8.35 -28.04 -20.48
CA ALA A 155 7.31 -29.04 -20.67
C ALA A 155 7.79 -30.42 -20.21
N ILE A 156 6.93 -31.18 -19.55
CA ILE A 156 7.27 -32.53 -19.07
C ILE A 156 6.28 -33.54 -19.64
N CYS A 157 6.78 -34.73 -20.02
CA CYS A 157 5.94 -35.86 -20.41
C CYS A 157 4.96 -35.47 -21.53
N HIS A 158 3.67 -35.78 -21.39
CA HIS A 158 2.61 -35.38 -22.32
C HIS A 158 2.39 -33.86 -22.41
N GLY A 159 2.84 -33.08 -21.43
CA GLY A 159 2.78 -31.61 -21.45
C GLY A 159 3.49 -31.00 -22.67
N THR A 160 4.47 -31.73 -23.22
CA THR A 160 5.19 -31.38 -24.45
C THR A 160 4.25 -31.22 -25.66
N ALA A 161 3.06 -31.83 -25.64
CA ALA A 161 2.02 -31.61 -26.65
C ALA A 161 1.64 -30.13 -26.79
N GLY A 162 1.71 -29.34 -25.71
CA GLY A 162 1.46 -27.90 -25.73
C GLY A 162 2.38 -27.10 -26.66
N LEU A 163 3.51 -27.66 -27.06
CA LEU A 163 4.47 -27.03 -27.99
C LEU A 163 4.08 -27.26 -29.46
N ALA A 164 3.18 -28.19 -29.78
CA ALA A 164 2.92 -28.63 -31.16
C ALA A 164 2.55 -27.49 -32.12
N TYR A 165 1.83 -26.45 -31.64
CA TYR A 165 1.38 -25.32 -32.46
C TYR A 165 2.05 -23.99 -32.11
N LEU A 166 3.17 -24.02 -31.38
CA LEU A 166 3.83 -22.81 -30.90
C LEU A 166 4.73 -22.19 -31.98
N LYS A 167 4.17 -21.24 -32.72
CA LYS A 167 4.77 -20.63 -33.92
C LYS A 167 4.99 -19.12 -33.80
N ASP A 168 6.04 -18.61 -34.45
CA ASP A 168 6.32 -17.18 -34.59
C ASP A 168 5.32 -16.49 -35.54
N LYS A 169 5.48 -15.17 -35.70
CA LYS A 169 4.65 -14.35 -36.61
C LYS A 169 4.74 -14.76 -38.09
N ASN A 170 5.78 -15.52 -38.47
CA ASN A 170 6.00 -16.02 -39.83
C ASN A 170 5.51 -17.47 -39.99
N GLY A 171 4.83 -18.03 -38.98
CA GLY A 171 4.32 -19.41 -38.99
C GLY A 171 5.38 -20.49 -38.78
N LYS A 172 6.61 -20.12 -38.38
CA LYS A 172 7.68 -21.09 -38.09
C LYS A 172 7.72 -21.43 -36.61
N SER A 173 8.05 -22.66 -36.27
CA SER A 173 8.19 -23.07 -34.87
C SER A 173 9.24 -22.23 -34.13
N ILE A 174 8.93 -21.81 -32.90
CA ILE A 174 9.87 -21.07 -32.07
C ILE A 174 11.00 -21.95 -31.50
N TYR A 175 10.85 -23.28 -31.54
CA TYR A 175 11.88 -24.26 -31.15
C TYR A 175 12.57 -24.91 -32.37
N ARG A 176 12.49 -24.29 -33.55
CA ARG A 176 13.17 -24.81 -34.75
C ARG A 176 14.67 -25.04 -34.47
N GLY A 177 15.14 -26.24 -34.76
CA GLY A 177 16.53 -26.67 -34.57
C GLY A 177 16.92 -26.95 -33.12
N LYS A 178 16.01 -26.76 -32.16
CA LYS A 178 16.25 -27.02 -30.74
C LYS A 178 16.04 -28.49 -30.40
N LYS A 179 16.84 -29.01 -29.47
CA LYS A 179 16.61 -30.32 -28.86
C LYS A 179 15.44 -30.24 -27.90
N ILE A 180 14.48 -31.15 -28.06
CA ILE A 180 13.27 -31.26 -27.25
C ILE A 180 13.08 -32.73 -26.87
N THR A 181 12.71 -33.01 -25.63
CA THR A 181 12.24 -34.33 -25.18
C THR A 181 10.78 -34.23 -24.71
N GLY A 182 10.15 -35.37 -24.52
CA GLY A 182 8.78 -35.50 -24.01
C GLY A 182 8.43 -36.98 -23.90
N PHE A 183 7.16 -37.29 -23.62
CA PHE A 183 6.72 -38.69 -23.61
C PHE A 183 6.70 -39.22 -25.05
N ALA A 184 7.69 -40.06 -25.38
CA ALA A 184 7.88 -40.56 -26.75
C ALA A 184 6.84 -41.62 -27.11
N ASP A 185 6.39 -41.62 -28.36
CA ASP A 185 5.40 -42.58 -28.90
C ASP A 185 5.80 -44.05 -28.74
N LYS A 186 7.10 -44.34 -28.61
CA LYS A 186 7.60 -45.69 -28.34
C LYS A 186 7.25 -46.23 -26.96
N PHE A 187 6.93 -45.35 -26.00
CA PHE A 187 6.54 -45.70 -24.64
C PHE A 187 5.02 -45.80 -24.47
N GLU A 188 4.26 -45.45 -25.51
CA GLU A 188 2.80 -45.58 -25.53
C GLU A 188 2.39 -47.03 -25.83
N ASP A 189 1.29 -47.46 -25.21
CA ASP A 189 0.64 -48.70 -25.62
C ASP A 189 -0.31 -48.42 -26.78
N LYS A 190 0.15 -48.72 -28.00
CA LYS A 190 -0.59 -48.46 -29.24
C LYS A 190 -1.85 -49.33 -29.40
N GLN A 191 -1.99 -50.39 -28.59
CA GLN A 191 -3.17 -51.26 -28.63
C GLN A 191 -4.33 -50.68 -27.81
N GLU A 192 -4.01 -49.87 -26.81
CA GLU A 192 -4.98 -49.29 -25.89
C GLU A 192 -5.93 -48.31 -26.57
N GLU A 193 -7.18 -48.27 -26.08
CA GLU A 193 -8.21 -47.43 -26.65
C GLU A 193 -7.95 -45.93 -26.46
N TYR A 194 -7.26 -45.54 -25.37
CA TYR A 194 -6.92 -44.14 -25.13
C TYR A 194 -5.98 -43.60 -26.21
N TYR A 195 -5.01 -44.40 -26.67
CA TYR A 195 -4.01 -44.00 -27.65
C TYR A 195 -4.66 -43.61 -28.98
N LYS A 196 -5.68 -44.35 -29.40
CA LYS A 196 -6.45 -44.09 -30.64
C LYS A 196 -7.18 -42.75 -30.64
N THR A 197 -7.30 -42.11 -29.48
CA THR A 197 -7.94 -40.79 -29.35
C THR A 197 -6.96 -39.62 -29.48
N PHE A 198 -5.65 -39.88 -29.45
CA PHE A 198 -4.65 -38.82 -29.49
C PHE A 198 -4.72 -38.03 -30.81
N PRO A 199 -4.70 -36.69 -30.74
CA PRO A 199 -4.79 -35.84 -31.94
C PRO A 199 -3.52 -35.91 -32.80
N PHE A 200 -2.38 -36.24 -32.18
CA PHE A 200 -1.06 -36.43 -32.79
C PHE A 200 -0.15 -37.14 -31.80
N THR A 201 0.98 -37.68 -32.28
CA THR A 201 2.07 -38.11 -31.40
C THR A 201 3.06 -36.95 -31.19
N ILE A 202 3.62 -36.86 -29.99
CA ILE A 202 4.46 -35.71 -29.59
C ILE A 202 5.73 -35.65 -30.43
N ASP A 203 6.39 -36.78 -30.63
CA ASP A 203 7.66 -36.85 -31.34
C ASP A 203 7.51 -36.55 -32.84
N GLU A 204 6.44 -36.99 -33.48
CA GLU A 204 6.12 -36.58 -34.86
C GLU A 204 5.77 -35.09 -34.95
N ALA A 205 4.98 -34.57 -34.00
CA ALA A 205 4.60 -33.16 -34.00
C ALA A 205 5.83 -32.24 -33.85
N ILE A 206 6.77 -32.58 -32.96
CA ILE A 206 8.02 -31.82 -32.79
C ILE A 206 8.89 -31.90 -34.05
N ARG A 207 9.09 -33.09 -34.63
CA ARG A 207 9.89 -33.26 -35.86
C ARG A 207 9.28 -32.54 -37.06
N LYS A 208 7.96 -32.62 -37.24
CA LYS A 208 7.23 -31.93 -38.31
C LYS A 208 7.35 -30.42 -38.22
N ASN A 209 7.53 -29.89 -37.02
CA ASN A 209 7.77 -28.48 -36.76
C ASN A 209 9.28 -28.13 -36.67
N GLU A 210 10.13 -28.93 -37.31
CA GLU A 210 11.58 -28.70 -37.42
C GLU A 210 12.33 -28.69 -36.07
N GLY A 211 11.76 -29.30 -35.02
CA GLY A 211 12.44 -29.57 -33.76
C GLY A 211 13.21 -30.90 -33.77
N ASN A 212 14.27 -30.99 -32.97
CA ASN A 212 15.05 -32.22 -32.82
C ASN A 212 14.56 -33.02 -31.61
N PHE A 213 13.65 -33.96 -31.82
CA PHE A 213 13.11 -34.79 -30.73
C PHE A 213 14.11 -35.88 -30.30
N VAL A 214 14.47 -35.90 -29.02
CA VAL A 214 15.41 -36.86 -28.41
C VAL A 214 14.80 -37.53 -27.18
N HIS A 215 15.16 -38.77 -26.89
CA HIS A 215 14.70 -39.56 -25.74
C HIS A 215 15.74 -40.63 -25.36
N THR A 216 15.67 -41.17 -24.14
CA THR A 216 16.44 -42.37 -23.73
C THR A 216 15.69 -43.66 -24.07
N ASP A 217 16.26 -44.81 -23.74
CA ASP A 217 15.64 -46.11 -23.95
C ASP A 217 14.72 -46.59 -22.84
N LYS A 218 14.76 -45.93 -21.67
CA LYS A 218 13.99 -46.32 -20.50
C LYS A 218 13.32 -45.11 -19.85
N LEU A 219 12.15 -45.35 -19.27
CA LEU A 219 11.49 -44.41 -18.37
C LEU A 219 12.13 -44.47 -16.96
N GLY A 220 11.98 -43.41 -16.18
CA GLY A 220 12.40 -43.42 -14.77
C GLY A 220 13.87 -43.05 -14.53
N GLU A 221 14.62 -42.72 -15.57
CA GLU A 221 16.05 -42.33 -15.48
C GLU A 221 16.24 -40.82 -15.18
N GLY A 222 15.16 -40.06 -15.09
CA GLY A 222 15.20 -38.61 -14.89
C GLY A 222 15.77 -37.87 -16.09
N PHE A 223 15.51 -38.35 -17.32
CA PHE A 223 16.03 -37.73 -18.54
C PHE A 223 15.32 -36.41 -18.86
N TYR A 224 16.10 -35.37 -19.09
CA TYR A 224 15.65 -34.03 -19.48
C TYR A 224 16.62 -33.42 -20.49
N VAL A 225 16.16 -32.37 -21.17
CA VAL A 225 16.92 -31.60 -22.14
C VAL A 225 16.79 -30.11 -21.81
N VAL A 226 17.94 -29.44 -21.75
CA VAL A 226 18.03 -27.98 -21.72
C VAL A 226 18.65 -27.52 -23.05
N ASP A 227 17.92 -26.77 -23.85
CA ASP A 227 18.42 -26.11 -25.06
C ASP A 227 18.02 -24.64 -25.03
N GLU A 228 18.98 -23.79 -24.69
CA GLU A 228 18.78 -22.37 -24.37
C GLU A 228 17.72 -22.14 -23.29
N ARG A 229 16.51 -21.71 -23.71
CA ARG A 229 15.37 -21.38 -22.84
C ARG A 229 14.22 -22.38 -23.00
N PHE A 230 14.49 -23.53 -23.61
CA PHE A 230 13.60 -24.68 -23.61
C PHE A 230 14.13 -25.72 -22.62
N VAL A 231 13.31 -26.06 -21.61
CA VAL A 231 13.63 -27.09 -20.62
C VAL A 231 12.57 -28.17 -20.66
N THR A 232 12.89 -29.33 -21.20
CA THR A 232 11.90 -30.40 -21.42
C THR A 232 12.27 -31.70 -20.72
N GLY A 233 11.28 -32.39 -20.17
CA GLY A 233 11.44 -33.63 -19.40
C GLY A 233 10.71 -34.80 -20.06
N GLN A 234 11.30 -35.98 -20.07
CA GLN A 234 10.72 -37.15 -20.74
C GLN A 234 9.52 -37.73 -20.00
N ASP A 235 9.62 -37.85 -18.68
CA ASP A 235 8.66 -38.56 -17.82
C ASP A 235 8.71 -37.99 -16.38
N PRO A 236 7.80 -38.40 -15.47
CA PRO A 236 7.69 -37.81 -14.14
C PRO A 236 9.00 -37.80 -13.33
N SER A 237 9.90 -38.76 -13.55
CA SER A 237 11.20 -38.83 -12.84
C SER A 237 12.13 -37.65 -13.14
N SER A 238 11.88 -36.92 -14.22
CA SER A 238 12.67 -35.74 -14.63
C SER A 238 12.26 -34.45 -13.91
N ALA A 239 11.11 -34.42 -13.22
CA ALA A 239 10.50 -33.21 -12.69
C ALA A 239 11.42 -32.43 -11.72
N LEU A 240 12.16 -33.13 -10.86
CA LEU A 240 13.07 -32.50 -9.90
C LEU A 240 14.23 -31.80 -10.62
N LYS A 241 15.01 -32.53 -11.40
CA LYS A 241 16.21 -32.00 -12.08
C LYS A 241 15.86 -30.92 -13.09
N MET A 242 14.77 -31.08 -13.84
CA MET A 242 14.36 -30.07 -14.80
C MET A 242 13.94 -28.76 -14.10
N THR A 243 13.34 -28.86 -12.91
CA THR A 243 12.93 -27.67 -12.14
C THR A 243 14.15 -26.93 -11.60
N GLU A 244 15.19 -27.64 -11.15
CA GLU A 244 16.48 -27.04 -10.75
C GLU A 244 17.12 -26.26 -11.91
N GLU A 245 17.08 -26.82 -13.13
CA GLU A 245 17.61 -26.14 -14.32
C GLU A 245 16.78 -24.90 -14.70
N ILE A 246 15.45 -24.97 -14.60
CA ILE A 246 14.58 -23.79 -14.81
C ILE A 246 14.96 -22.69 -13.83
N ILE A 247 15.06 -23.00 -12.53
CA ILE A 247 15.45 -22.04 -11.49
C ILE A 247 16.83 -21.46 -11.80
N THR A 248 17.80 -22.31 -12.13
CA THR A 248 19.18 -21.90 -12.47
C THR A 248 19.21 -20.95 -13.67
N LEU A 249 18.41 -21.22 -14.71
CA LEU A 249 18.33 -20.35 -15.89
C LEU A 249 17.67 -19.00 -15.57
N ILE A 250 16.62 -19.00 -14.74
CA ILE A 250 15.99 -17.75 -14.28
C ILE A 250 17.02 -16.95 -13.48
N GLU A 251 17.71 -17.56 -12.53
CA GLU A 251 18.72 -16.92 -11.69
C GLU A 251 19.91 -16.38 -12.50
N LYS A 252 20.39 -17.11 -13.51
CA LYS A 252 21.44 -16.63 -14.43
C LYS A 252 20.98 -15.42 -15.24
N SER A 253 19.74 -15.45 -15.73
CA SER A 253 19.15 -14.31 -16.46
C SER A 253 18.99 -13.08 -15.55
N ASN A 254 18.68 -13.30 -14.27
CA ASN A 254 18.57 -12.26 -13.25
C ASN A 254 19.96 -11.75 -12.81
N SER A 255 20.96 -12.61 -12.72
CA SER A 255 22.33 -12.28 -12.27
C SER A 255 23.07 -11.35 -13.23
N ALA A 256 22.81 -11.46 -14.54
CA ALA A 256 23.32 -10.50 -15.53
C ALA A 256 22.74 -9.09 -15.35
N ILE A 257 21.69 -8.93 -14.53
CA ILE A 257 21.01 -7.67 -14.22
C ILE A 257 21.15 -7.30 -12.73
N HIS A 258 21.53 -8.24 -11.86
CA HIS A 258 21.73 -8.07 -10.41
C HIS A 258 23.17 -7.89 -9.94
N SER A 259 24.18 -7.85 -10.81
CA SER A 259 25.59 -7.93 -10.37
C SER A 259 26.21 -6.67 -9.73
N ALA A 260 25.46 -5.86 -8.96
CA ALA A 260 26.10 -4.86 -8.10
C ALA A 260 25.40 -4.54 -6.76
N ASN A 261 24.07 -4.42 -6.66
CA ASN A 261 23.48 -3.66 -5.53
C ASN A 261 22.39 -4.35 -4.66
N THR A 262 22.06 -5.64 -4.81
CA THR A 262 20.94 -6.24 -4.04
C THR A 262 21.33 -7.06 -2.79
N LYS A 263 22.59 -7.51 -2.65
CA LYS A 263 23.02 -8.33 -1.49
C LYS A 263 22.87 -7.63 -0.13
N ASN A 264 22.81 -6.30 -0.09
CA ASN A 264 22.60 -5.56 1.14
C ASN A 264 21.12 -5.30 1.46
N LEU A 265 20.21 -5.42 0.48
CA LEU A 265 18.79 -5.14 0.70
C LEU A 265 18.11 -6.19 1.59
N ASP A 266 18.49 -7.46 1.47
CA ASP A 266 17.96 -8.53 2.34
C ASP A 266 18.27 -8.28 3.82
N LYS A 267 19.42 -7.64 4.13
CA LYS A 267 19.81 -7.32 5.52
C LYS A 267 18.84 -6.34 6.20
N VAL A 268 18.13 -5.52 5.43
CA VAL A 268 17.10 -4.62 5.97
C VAL A 268 15.96 -5.42 6.63
N PHE A 269 15.74 -6.66 6.19
CA PHE A 269 14.70 -7.56 6.67
C PHE A 269 15.23 -8.69 7.55
N ALA A 270 16.47 -8.58 8.06
CA ALA A 270 17.11 -9.63 8.86
C ALA A 270 16.31 -10.02 10.12
N GLU A 271 15.40 -9.16 10.61
CA GLU A 271 14.53 -9.54 11.72
C GLU A 271 13.58 -10.71 11.41
N TRP A 272 13.36 -11.05 10.13
CA TRP A 272 12.55 -12.19 9.70
C TRP A 272 13.35 -13.48 9.49
N ASP A 273 14.69 -13.44 9.53
CA ASP A 273 15.54 -14.62 9.28
C ASP A 273 15.41 -15.69 10.39
N ASP A 274 15.23 -15.26 11.64
CA ASP A 274 15.27 -16.14 12.82
C ASP A 274 13.90 -16.69 13.26
N ASN A 275 12.79 -16.29 12.62
CA ASN A 275 11.46 -16.64 13.14
C ASN A 275 10.36 -16.72 12.07
N ILE A 276 10.04 -17.97 11.70
CA ILE A 276 8.97 -18.33 10.76
C ILE A 276 7.55 -18.15 11.31
N TYR A 277 7.35 -17.62 12.53
CA TYR A 277 6.03 -17.38 13.15
C TYR A 277 5.69 -15.89 13.28
N LYS A 278 6.45 -15.00 12.64
CA LYS A 278 6.17 -13.57 12.64
C LYS A 278 5.13 -13.20 11.57
N PRO A 279 4.25 -12.22 11.84
CA PRO A 279 3.54 -11.52 10.78
C PRO A 279 4.54 -10.96 9.77
N GLY A 280 4.13 -10.90 8.51
CA GLY A 280 5.01 -10.62 7.39
C GLY A 280 4.92 -9.22 6.81
N VAL A 281 5.82 -8.99 5.86
CA VAL A 281 5.89 -7.79 5.02
C VAL A 281 6.19 -8.16 3.58
N ALA A 282 5.68 -7.38 2.64
CA ALA A 282 6.08 -7.40 1.24
C ALA A 282 6.75 -6.06 0.89
N ALA A 283 7.92 -6.12 0.27
CA ALA A 283 8.77 -4.98 -0.01
C ALA A 283 9.00 -4.84 -1.52
N GLY A 284 9.02 -3.59 -2.00
CA GLY A 284 9.33 -3.26 -3.39
C GLY A 284 10.24 -2.05 -3.51
N LEU A 285 11.18 -2.11 -4.44
CA LEU A 285 12.08 -1.03 -4.81
C LEU A 285 12.14 -0.92 -6.33
N LEU A 286 11.87 0.28 -6.85
CA LEU A 286 12.03 0.61 -8.25
C LEU A 286 13.16 1.63 -8.39
N LYS A 287 13.96 1.48 -9.46
CA LYS A 287 15.00 2.41 -9.86
C LYS A 287 14.98 2.56 -11.38
N ASP A 288 15.03 3.79 -11.87
CA ASP A 288 15.08 4.11 -13.30
C ASP A 288 13.95 3.45 -14.12
N GLY A 289 12.73 3.46 -13.57
CA GLY A 289 11.55 2.87 -14.21
C GLY A 289 11.58 1.34 -14.30
N LYS A 290 12.37 0.67 -13.46
CA LYS A 290 12.43 -0.79 -13.35
C LYS A 290 12.26 -1.22 -11.90
N ILE A 291 11.59 -2.34 -11.68
CA ILE A 291 11.61 -3.03 -10.39
C ILE A 291 13.01 -3.62 -10.20
N VAL A 292 13.70 -3.27 -9.12
CA VAL A 292 15.05 -3.78 -8.80
C VAL A 292 15.05 -4.68 -7.57
N TYR A 293 13.96 -4.68 -6.79
CA TYR A 293 13.74 -5.58 -5.67
C TYR A 293 12.24 -5.76 -5.44
N LEU A 294 11.80 -7.00 -5.22
CA LEU A 294 10.40 -7.34 -4.92
C LEU A 294 10.36 -8.67 -4.16
N LYS A 295 10.08 -8.64 -2.85
CA LYS A 295 10.21 -9.82 -1.99
C LYS A 295 9.24 -9.79 -0.81
N GLY A 296 8.80 -10.97 -0.37
CA GLY A 296 7.98 -11.17 0.82
C GLY A 296 8.76 -11.82 1.96
N PHE A 297 8.39 -11.51 3.19
CA PHE A 297 9.01 -11.99 4.43
C PHE A 297 7.92 -12.30 5.46
N GLY A 298 8.14 -13.30 6.32
CA GLY A 298 7.17 -13.70 7.36
C GLY A 298 5.85 -14.24 6.80
N ASN A 299 4.78 -14.18 7.60
CA ASN A 299 3.50 -14.83 7.28
C ASN A 299 2.34 -13.86 7.05
N ALA A 300 1.58 -14.16 6.01
CA ALA A 300 0.25 -13.63 5.77
C ALA A 300 -0.75 -14.19 6.80
N ASP A 301 -0.63 -15.47 7.17
CA ASP A 301 -1.37 -16.11 8.27
C ASP A 301 -0.38 -16.83 9.17
N VAL A 302 -0.16 -16.29 10.38
CA VAL A 302 0.76 -16.87 11.36
C VAL A 302 0.29 -18.23 11.86
N SER A 303 -1.03 -18.45 11.97
CA SER A 303 -1.59 -19.69 12.53
C SER A 303 -1.49 -20.88 11.56
N ARG A 304 -1.49 -20.59 10.25
CA ARG A 304 -1.42 -21.57 9.17
C ARG A 304 -0.07 -21.58 8.45
N GLU A 305 0.89 -20.78 8.93
CA GLU A 305 2.21 -20.63 8.34
C GLU A 305 2.16 -20.28 6.84
N VAL A 306 1.20 -19.43 6.45
CA VAL A 306 1.06 -19.00 5.04
C VAL A 306 2.08 -17.89 4.79
N PRO A 307 3.10 -18.09 3.94
CA PRO A 307 4.14 -17.10 3.73
C PRO A 307 3.63 -15.87 2.96
N VAL A 308 4.19 -14.71 3.26
CA VAL A 308 4.01 -13.52 2.42
C VAL A 308 4.82 -13.67 1.13
N ASN A 309 4.20 -13.32 0.01
CA ASN A 309 4.87 -13.18 -1.29
C ASN A 309 4.49 -11.83 -1.94
N ALA A 310 4.97 -11.60 -3.16
CA ALA A 310 4.76 -10.33 -3.87
C ALA A 310 3.30 -10.05 -4.26
N ASP A 311 2.44 -11.08 -4.29
CA ASP A 311 1.00 -11.01 -4.60
C ASP A 311 0.10 -10.99 -3.36
N THR A 312 0.66 -11.24 -2.17
CA THR A 312 -0.11 -11.16 -0.92
C THR A 312 -0.76 -9.78 -0.79
N LYS A 313 -2.07 -9.77 -0.52
CA LYS A 313 -2.86 -8.54 -0.46
C LYS A 313 -2.81 -7.97 0.94
N PHE A 314 -2.42 -6.70 1.04
CA PHE A 314 -2.42 -5.92 2.26
C PHE A 314 -3.34 -4.72 2.07
N GLN A 315 -4.00 -4.33 3.15
CA GLN A 315 -4.65 -3.04 3.18
C GLN A 315 -3.61 -1.95 3.43
N ILE A 316 -3.69 -0.84 2.69
CA ILE A 316 -2.65 0.20 2.71
C ILE A 316 -3.07 1.50 3.42
N GLY A 317 -4.18 1.50 4.15
CA GLY A 317 -4.65 2.66 4.92
C GLY A 317 -4.69 3.95 4.08
N ALA A 318 -4.13 5.03 4.62
CA ALA A 318 -4.14 6.35 3.98
C ALA A 318 -3.44 6.43 2.61
N MET A 319 -2.61 5.45 2.22
CA MET A 319 -2.07 5.37 0.86
C MET A 319 -3.16 5.20 -0.20
N SER A 320 -4.35 4.71 0.19
CA SER A 320 -5.56 4.61 -0.63
C SER A 320 -5.98 5.94 -1.28
N LYS A 321 -5.74 7.06 -0.57
CA LYS A 321 -6.18 8.41 -0.99
C LYS A 321 -5.64 8.84 -2.36
N GLN A 322 -4.44 8.38 -2.74
CA GLN A 322 -3.85 8.70 -4.04
C GLN A 322 -4.65 8.13 -5.21
N PHE A 323 -5.27 6.97 -5.03
CA PHE A 323 -6.09 6.31 -6.07
C PHE A 323 -7.40 7.07 -6.27
N THR A 324 -8.00 7.55 -5.18
CA THR A 324 -9.17 8.44 -5.23
C THR A 324 -8.85 9.78 -5.90
N ALA A 325 -7.72 10.40 -5.54
CA ALA A 325 -7.27 11.63 -6.17
C ALA A 325 -7.02 11.43 -7.68
N PHE A 326 -6.35 10.34 -8.05
CA PHE A 326 -6.14 9.99 -9.44
C PHE A 326 -7.46 9.79 -10.20
N ALA A 327 -8.45 9.10 -9.62
CA ALA A 327 -9.76 8.91 -10.24
C ALA A 327 -10.47 10.26 -10.51
N ILE A 328 -10.42 11.21 -9.58
CA ILE A 328 -10.98 12.55 -9.77
C ILE A 328 -10.25 13.32 -10.88
N LEU A 329 -8.91 13.30 -10.88
CA LEU A 329 -8.14 13.97 -11.92
C LEU A 329 -8.32 13.31 -13.29
N LEU A 330 -8.56 12.00 -13.34
CA LEU A 330 -8.88 11.29 -14.57
C LEU A 330 -10.24 11.73 -15.13
N LEU A 331 -11.24 11.94 -14.26
CA LEU A 331 -12.54 12.49 -14.66
C LEU A 331 -12.44 13.97 -15.10
N GLU A 332 -11.60 14.76 -14.44
CA GLU A 332 -11.30 16.13 -14.88
C GLU A 332 -10.64 16.16 -16.26
N GLU A 333 -9.64 15.31 -16.49
CA GLU A 333 -8.97 15.17 -17.79
C GLU A 333 -9.93 14.72 -18.90
N GLN A 334 -10.91 13.88 -18.57
CA GLN A 334 -12.00 13.48 -19.47
C GLN A 334 -13.05 14.58 -19.70
N GLY A 335 -12.92 15.74 -19.04
CA GLY A 335 -13.88 16.85 -19.13
C GLY A 335 -15.23 16.56 -18.47
N LYS A 336 -15.32 15.53 -17.63
CA LYS A 336 -16.57 15.12 -16.96
C LYS A 336 -16.88 15.95 -15.71
N LEU A 337 -15.87 16.57 -15.12
CA LEU A 337 -15.99 17.50 -14.00
C LEU A 337 -14.90 18.58 -14.08
N SER A 338 -15.07 19.67 -13.33
CA SER A 338 -14.02 20.65 -13.08
C SER A 338 -13.67 20.67 -11.59
N LEU A 339 -12.39 20.83 -11.25
CA LEU A 339 -12.01 21.05 -9.84
C LEU A 339 -12.61 22.33 -9.24
N SER A 340 -13.03 23.30 -10.07
CA SER A 340 -13.70 24.51 -9.63
C SER A 340 -15.20 24.35 -9.42
N ASP A 341 -15.79 23.20 -9.78
CA ASP A 341 -17.21 22.97 -9.57
C ASP A 341 -17.55 23.00 -8.07
N ASP A 342 -18.68 23.61 -7.72
CA ASP A 342 -19.32 23.44 -6.42
C ASP A 342 -19.66 21.96 -6.22
N VAL A 343 -19.23 21.37 -5.10
CA VAL A 343 -19.49 19.97 -4.78
C VAL A 343 -20.99 19.67 -4.73
N ARG A 344 -21.84 20.64 -4.36
CA ARG A 344 -23.30 20.48 -4.27
C ARG A 344 -23.97 20.27 -5.62
N LYS A 345 -23.29 20.60 -6.73
CA LYS A 345 -23.71 20.21 -8.09
C LYS A 345 -23.83 18.69 -8.22
N TYR A 346 -22.97 17.94 -7.53
CA TYR A 346 -22.94 16.48 -7.56
C TYR A 346 -23.57 15.86 -6.32
N ILE A 347 -23.55 16.57 -5.18
CA ILE A 347 -24.05 16.06 -3.90
C ILE A 347 -25.03 17.07 -3.29
N PRO A 348 -26.28 17.15 -3.81
CA PRO A 348 -27.25 18.15 -3.35
C PRO A 348 -27.70 17.94 -1.89
N GLN A 349 -27.45 16.77 -1.31
CA GLN A 349 -27.71 16.46 0.10
C GLN A 349 -26.75 17.16 1.06
N LEU A 350 -25.59 17.65 0.58
CA LEU A 350 -24.65 18.37 1.41
C LEU A 350 -25.28 19.73 1.83
N PRO A 351 -25.25 20.08 3.12
CA PRO A 351 -25.84 21.32 3.63
C PRO A 351 -25.32 22.59 2.93
N ASP A 352 -26.17 23.62 2.91
CA ASP A 352 -25.76 24.95 2.50
C ASP A 352 -25.06 25.69 3.65
N TYR A 353 -23.74 25.57 3.72
CA TYR A 353 -22.91 26.26 4.71
C TYR A 353 -22.79 27.78 4.48
N LYS A 354 -23.49 28.35 3.48
CA LYS A 354 -23.32 29.75 3.03
C LYS A 354 -21.91 30.07 2.52
N GLN A 355 -21.14 29.02 2.26
CA GLN A 355 -19.79 29.05 1.69
C GLN A 355 -19.71 27.94 0.64
N THR A 356 -19.18 28.25 -0.54
CA THR A 356 -19.02 27.26 -1.61
C THR A 356 -17.82 26.36 -1.30
N ILE A 357 -18.07 25.05 -1.29
CA ILE A 357 -17.01 24.02 -1.23
C ILE A 357 -16.82 23.48 -2.64
N THR A 358 -15.61 23.61 -3.17
CA THR A 358 -15.27 23.09 -4.51
C THR A 358 -14.63 21.70 -4.44
N ILE A 359 -14.60 20.96 -5.56
CA ILE A 359 -13.85 19.71 -5.66
C ILE A 359 -12.35 19.94 -5.36
N LYS A 360 -11.78 21.09 -5.78
CA LYS A 360 -10.41 21.50 -5.42
C LYS A 360 -10.23 21.50 -3.91
N HIS A 361 -11.16 22.08 -3.15
CA HIS A 361 -11.08 22.17 -1.68
C HIS A 361 -11.07 20.80 -1.01
N LEU A 362 -11.78 19.82 -1.56
CA LEU A 362 -11.74 18.44 -1.06
C LEU A 362 -10.36 17.80 -1.29
N LEU A 363 -9.77 17.98 -2.47
CA LEU A 363 -8.43 17.47 -2.79
C LEU A 363 -7.30 18.21 -2.04
N SER A 364 -7.43 19.52 -1.85
CA SER A 364 -6.42 20.32 -1.16
C SER A 364 -6.50 20.25 0.37
N GLN A 365 -7.38 19.40 0.93
CA GLN A 365 -7.61 19.29 2.37
C GLN A 365 -7.90 20.66 3.00
N SER A 366 -8.77 21.43 2.35
CA SER A 366 -9.08 22.82 2.72
C SER A 366 -10.59 23.10 2.68
N SER A 367 -11.43 22.09 2.87
CA SER A 367 -12.89 22.22 2.78
C SER A 367 -13.54 22.84 4.01
N GLY A 368 -12.85 22.82 5.16
CA GLY A 368 -13.43 23.21 6.44
C GLY A 368 -14.38 22.17 7.05
N LEU A 369 -14.58 21.02 6.42
CA LEU A 369 -15.43 19.95 6.97
C LEU A 369 -14.75 19.28 8.17
N HIS A 370 -15.51 19.03 9.23
CA HIS A 370 -15.05 18.22 10.36
C HIS A 370 -14.59 16.83 9.88
N ASP A 371 -13.54 16.29 10.49
CA ASP A 371 -13.07 14.93 10.16
C ASP A 371 -14.05 13.86 10.67
N ILE A 372 -14.49 13.01 9.75
CA ILE A 372 -15.46 11.95 10.04
C ILE A 372 -14.92 10.89 11.01
N MET A 373 -13.60 10.65 11.08
CA MET A 373 -13.07 9.66 12.03
C MET A 373 -13.17 10.19 13.47
N ALA A 374 -12.97 11.49 13.67
CA ALA A 374 -13.21 12.14 14.94
C ALA A 374 -14.71 12.21 15.28
N ILE A 375 -15.57 12.59 14.32
CA ILE A 375 -17.03 12.61 14.53
C ILE A 375 -17.56 11.21 14.88
N LYS A 376 -17.10 10.18 14.17
CA LYS A 376 -17.48 8.78 14.41
C LYS A 376 -17.21 8.38 15.85
N GLU A 377 -16.02 8.70 16.38
CA GLU A 377 -15.70 8.41 17.78
C GLU A 377 -16.67 9.17 18.69
N ILE A 378 -16.79 10.50 18.56
CA ILE A 378 -17.65 11.34 19.42
C ILE A 378 -19.14 10.92 19.35
N ALA A 379 -19.60 10.42 18.21
CA ALA A 379 -20.95 9.88 18.03
C ALA A 379 -21.18 8.55 18.77
N GLY A 380 -20.14 7.96 19.38
CA GLY A 380 -20.21 6.75 20.18
C GLY A 380 -19.85 5.47 19.43
N TRP A 381 -19.38 5.53 18.19
CA TRP A 381 -18.94 4.31 17.49
C TRP A 381 -17.63 3.80 18.07
N ARG A 382 -17.62 2.53 18.46
CA ARG A 382 -16.44 1.86 19.00
C ARG A 382 -15.53 1.39 17.87
N GLU A 383 -14.27 1.13 18.22
CA GLU A 383 -13.26 0.67 17.28
C GLU A 383 -13.69 -0.60 16.50
N LYS A 384 -14.44 -1.50 17.14
CA LYS A 384 -14.85 -2.78 16.53
C LYS A 384 -16.25 -2.79 15.93
N ASP A 385 -16.99 -1.69 16.00
CA ASP A 385 -18.33 -1.64 15.41
C ASP A 385 -18.24 -1.71 13.88
N VAL A 386 -19.29 -2.22 13.23
CA VAL A 386 -19.39 -2.13 11.76
C VAL A 386 -19.71 -0.69 11.38
N PHE A 387 -18.86 -0.05 10.56
CA PHE A 387 -19.10 1.33 10.09
C PHE A 387 -18.99 1.39 8.57
N THR A 388 -20.09 1.72 7.92
CA THR A 388 -20.20 1.68 6.47
C THR A 388 -19.99 3.06 5.84
N GLN A 389 -19.81 3.08 4.51
CA GLN A 389 -19.84 4.33 3.75
C GLN A 389 -21.14 5.11 3.97
N LYS A 390 -22.28 4.42 4.14
CA LYS A 390 -23.58 5.05 4.41
C LYS A 390 -23.60 5.73 5.78
N ASP A 391 -23.01 5.12 6.80
CA ASP A 391 -22.93 5.70 8.14
C ASP A 391 -22.05 6.97 8.13
N ALA A 392 -20.92 6.91 7.43
CA ALA A 392 -20.04 8.05 7.22
C ALA A 392 -20.76 9.22 6.53
N LEU A 393 -21.43 8.96 5.40
CA LEU A 393 -22.19 9.98 4.67
C LEU A 393 -23.35 10.53 5.51
N GLY A 394 -24.04 9.68 6.26
CA GLY A 394 -25.10 10.10 7.18
C GLY A 394 -24.62 11.12 8.21
N LEU A 395 -23.43 10.93 8.77
CA LEU A 395 -22.82 11.88 9.70
C LEU A 395 -22.31 13.14 8.98
N ILE A 396 -21.70 13.01 7.79
CA ILE A 396 -21.23 14.16 7.00
C ILE A 396 -22.38 15.08 6.61
N PHE A 397 -23.49 14.53 6.10
CA PHE A 397 -24.65 15.32 5.65
C PHE A 397 -25.41 16.02 6.78
N ARG A 398 -25.17 15.65 8.04
CA ARG A 398 -25.76 16.31 9.21
C ARG A 398 -24.88 17.38 9.83
N GLN A 399 -23.63 17.56 9.37
CA GLN A 399 -22.76 18.62 9.87
C GLN A 399 -23.40 19.99 9.58
N LYS A 400 -23.52 20.84 10.60
CA LYS A 400 -24.21 22.13 10.51
C LYS A 400 -23.28 23.31 10.22
N GLU A 401 -21.98 23.13 10.44
CA GLU A 401 -20.98 24.20 10.37
C GLU A 401 -19.65 23.69 9.79
N LEU A 402 -18.77 24.64 9.46
CA LEU A 402 -17.42 24.38 8.99
C LEU A 402 -16.41 24.89 10.03
N ASP A 403 -15.28 24.21 10.15
CA ASP A 403 -14.15 24.60 11.00
C ASP A 403 -13.55 25.96 10.61
N PHE A 404 -13.65 26.31 9.32
CA PHE A 404 -13.14 27.54 8.71
C PHE A 404 -13.69 27.73 7.29
N ILE A 405 -13.46 28.92 6.71
CA ILE A 405 -13.89 29.25 5.35
C ILE A 405 -13.12 28.38 4.33
N PRO A 406 -13.81 27.66 3.41
CA PRO A 406 -13.16 26.79 2.42
C PRO A 406 -12.05 27.50 1.64
N GLY A 407 -10.89 26.85 1.56
CA GLY A 407 -9.71 27.31 0.83
C GLY A 407 -8.87 28.36 1.55
N THR A 408 -9.18 28.71 2.80
CA THR A 408 -8.37 29.66 3.61
C THR A 408 -7.38 29.01 4.57
N LYS A 409 -7.59 27.73 4.91
CA LYS A 409 -6.73 26.94 5.80
C LYS A 409 -6.64 25.50 5.33
N PHE A 410 -5.57 24.83 5.73
CA PHE A 410 -5.44 23.39 5.61
C PHE A 410 -5.96 22.71 6.88
N SER A 411 -6.72 21.63 6.71
CA SER A 411 -7.03 20.66 7.75
C SER A 411 -7.25 19.30 7.10
N GLN A 412 -6.47 18.31 7.53
CA GLN A 412 -6.58 16.96 7.00
C GLN A 412 -7.90 16.33 7.47
N THR A 413 -8.75 15.95 6.51
CA THR A 413 -10.08 15.39 6.76
C THR A 413 -10.37 14.21 5.85
N SER A 414 -10.88 13.12 6.42
CA SER A 414 -11.39 11.98 5.66
C SER A 414 -12.75 12.27 5.03
N SER A 415 -13.50 13.25 5.55
CA SER A 415 -14.83 13.62 5.05
C SER A 415 -14.76 14.11 3.61
N GLY A 416 -13.75 14.92 3.29
CA GLY A 416 -13.57 15.42 1.93
C GLY A 416 -13.26 14.32 0.92
N ILE A 417 -12.42 13.34 1.29
CA ILE A 417 -12.10 12.21 0.42
C ILE A 417 -13.31 11.28 0.24
N ILE A 418 -14.11 11.06 1.29
CA ILE A 418 -15.36 10.29 1.19
C ILE A 418 -16.35 10.98 0.24
N LEU A 419 -16.49 12.30 0.31
CA LEU A 419 -17.35 13.04 -0.63
C LEU A 419 -16.86 12.92 -2.08
N LEU A 420 -15.54 12.88 -2.34
CA LEU A 420 -15.02 12.63 -3.69
C LEU A 420 -15.49 11.28 -4.26
N THR A 421 -15.71 10.27 -3.42
CA THR A 421 -16.27 8.98 -3.89
C THR A 421 -17.71 9.11 -4.38
N GLU A 422 -18.52 9.97 -3.75
CA GLU A 422 -19.89 10.26 -4.18
C GLU A 422 -19.92 11.17 -5.41
N VAL A 423 -18.95 12.07 -5.57
CA VAL A 423 -18.75 12.82 -6.82
C VAL A 423 -18.50 11.85 -7.98
N ILE A 424 -17.55 10.90 -7.82
CA ILE A 424 -17.28 9.88 -8.84
C ILE A 424 -18.56 9.12 -9.18
N LYS A 425 -19.27 8.62 -8.16
CA LYS A 425 -20.52 7.87 -8.33
C LYS A 425 -21.58 8.65 -9.08
N THR A 426 -21.76 9.93 -8.77
CA THR A 426 -22.75 10.78 -9.44
C THR A 426 -22.35 11.08 -10.89
N VAL A 427 -21.06 11.32 -11.14
CA VAL A 427 -20.54 11.65 -12.47
C VAL A 427 -20.55 10.43 -13.42
N THR A 428 -20.29 9.23 -12.90
CA THR A 428 -20.07 8.03 -13.72
C THR A 428 -21.21 7.00 -13.65
N GLY A 429 -22.04 7.05 -12.61
CA GLY A 429 -22.99 5.99 -12.27
C GLY A 429 -22.37 4.76 -11.61
N GLN A 430 -21.05 4.77 -11.33
CA GLN A 430 -20.30 3.64 -10.77
C GLN A 430 -19.73 3.98 -9.39
N THR A 431 -19.70 3.02 -8.46
CA THR A 431 -18.96 3.22 -7.19
C THR A 431 -17.47 3.45 -7.46
N LEU A 432 -16.75 4.03 -6.50
CA LEU A 432 -15.29 4.16 -6.60
C LEU A 432 -14.60 2.82 -6.89
N ALA A 433 -15.08 1.74 -6.25
CA ALA A 433 -14.55 0.39 -6.46
C ALA A 433 -14.72 -0.06 -7.92
N ALA A 434 -15.94 0.04 -8.46
CA ALA A 434 -16.24 -0.36 -9.84
C ALA A 434 -15.50 0.52 -10.87
N PHE A 435 -15.52 1.84 -10.70
CA PHE A 435 -14.83 2.77 -11.59
C PHE A 435 -13.33 2.52 -11.62
N SER A 436 -12.71 2.35 -10.45
CA SER A 436 -11.27 2.11 -10.36
C SER A 436 -10.91 0.76 -10.93
N GLN A 437 -11.73 -0.28 -10.71
CA GLN A 437 -11.51 -1.59 -11.29
C GLN A 437 -11.48 -1.53 -12.82
N GLU A 438 -12.48 -0.90 -13.44
CA GLU A 438 -12.64 -0.85 -14.89
C GLU A 438 -11.64 0.09 -15.58
N HIS A 439 -11.45 1.29 -15.03
CA HIS A 439 -10.74 2.36 -15.73
C HIS A 439 -9.29 2.53 -15.29
N ILE A 440 -8.88 1.91 -14.17
CA ILE A 440 -7.54 2.06 -13.61
C ILE A 440 -6.87 0.69 -13.43
N PHE A 441 -7.45 -0.22 -12.64
CA PHE A 441 -6.80 -1.44 -12.20
C PHE A 441 -6.70 -2.47 -13.32
N GLN A 442 -7.79 -2.79 -14.02
CA GLN A 442 -7.76 -3.74 -15.15
C GLN A 442 -6.84 -3.27 -16.28
N PRO A 443 -6.90 -2.01 -16.76
CA PRO A 443 -6.00 -1.56 -17.82
C PRO A 443 -4.52 -1.58 -17.40
N LEU A 444 -4.22 -1.37 -16.12
CA LEU A 444 -2.86 -1.46 -15.59
C LEU A 444 -2.42 -2.88 -15.19
N GLY A 445 -3.33 -3.85 -15.22
CA GLY A 445 -3.05 -5.22 -14.77
C GLY A 445 -2.82 -5.33 -13.26
N LEU A 446 -3.51 -4.49 -12.47
CA LEU A 446 -3.50 -4.55 -11.00
C LEU A 446 -4.52 -5.58 -10.51
N VAL A 447 -4.22 -6.86 -10.72
CA VAL A 447 -5.16 -7.98 -10.51
C VAL A 447 -5.41 -8.31 -9.03
N ASN A 448 -4.56 -7.82 -8.13
CA ASN A 448 -4.65 -7.96 -6.68
C ASN A 448 -5.09 -6.65 -6.00
N THR A 449 -5.49 -5.64 -6.77
CA THR A 449 -5.85 -4.32 -6.27
C THR A 449 -7.34 -4.07 -6.37
N PHE A 450 -7.97 -3.73 -5.25
CA PHE A 450 -9.40 -3.43 -5.19
C PHE A 450 -9.74 -2.59 -3.94
N PHE A 451 -10.87 -1.89 -4.00
CA PHE A 451 -11.48 -1.25 -2.83
C PHE A 451 -12.45 -2.23 -2.17
N HIS A 452 -12.32 -2.42 -0.86
CA HIS A 452 -13.19 -3.26 -0.06
C HIS A 452 -14.35 -2.42 0.49
N ASP A 453 -15.43 -2.28 -0.30
CA ASP A 453 -16.61 -1.44 0.00
C ASP A 453 -17.79 -2.19 0.64
N ASP A 454 -17.61 -3.48 0.95
CA ASP A 454 -18.59 -4.33 1.63
C ASP A 454 -17.91 -5.15 2.73
N ASN A 455 -18.37 -5.05 3.98
CA ASN A 455 -17.82 -5.81 5.11
C ASN A 455 -17.99 -7.32 4.98
N GLU A 456 -18.94 -7.78 4.17
CA GLU A 456 -19.24 -9.21 3.96
C GLU A 456 -18.46 -9.80 2.77
N MET A 457 -17.69 -8.97 2.06
CA MET A 457 -16.92 -9.38 0.89
C MET A 457 -15.89 -10.48 1.24
N ILE A 458 -16.02 -11.63 0.60
CA ILE A 458 -15.03 -12.71 0.72
C ILE A 458 -13.90 -12.42 -0.26
N THR A 459 -12.72 -12.10 0.26
CA THR A 459 -11.52 -11.91 -0.57
C THR A 459 -10.44 -12.93 -0.23
N PRO A 460 -10.00 -13.77 -1.18
CA PRO A 460 -8.89 -14.69 -0.98
C PRO A 460 -7.52 -13.98 -0.94
N ASP A 461 -6.57 -14.63 -0.28
CA ASP A 461 -5.15 -14.25 -0.21
C ASP A 461 -4.87 -12.86 0.41
N ILE A 462 -5.74 -12.40 1.32
CA ILE A 462 -5.47 -11.28 2.21
C ILE A 462 -4.63 -11.75 3.39
N ALA A 463 -3.58 -10.99 3.73
CA ALA A 463 -2.83 -11.21 4.96
C ALA A 463 -3.67 -10.88 6.20
N PHE A 464 -3.73 -11.76 7.19
CA PHE A 464 -4.44 -11.47 8.44
C PHE A 464 -3.83 -10.30 9.19
N SER A 465 -4.70 -9.43 9.69
CA SER A 465 -4.33 -8.23 10.43
C SER A 465 -3.92 -8.55 11.87
N TYR A 466 -2.69 -8.19 12.26
CA TYR A 466 -2.17 -8.44 13.61
C TYR A 466 -1.72 -7.18 14.37
N GLN A 467 -2.07 -7.13 15.65
CA GLN A 467 -1.48 -6.22 16.63
C GLN A 467 -0.33 -6.93 17.34
N VAL A 468 0.86 -6.34 17.29
CA VAL A 468 2.06 -6.90 17.92
C VAL A 468 2.50 -6.02 19.09
N THR A 469 2.33 -6.52 20.31
CA THR A 469 2.73 -5.87 21.57
C THR A 469 4.03 -6.47 22.10
N LYS A 470 4.62 -5.91 23.16
CA LYS A 470 5.88 -6.43 23.75
C LYS A 470 5.79 -7.93 24.11
N ASN A 471 4.62 -8.39 24.57
CA ASN A 471 4.45 -9.74 25.13
C ASN A 471 3.36 -10.58 24.42
N SER A 472 2.71 -10.07 23.37
CA SER A 472 1.61 -10.79 22.71
C SER A 472 1.36 -10.39 21.27
N LEU A 473 0.88 -11.36 20.49
CA LEU A 473 0.35 -11.20 19.13
C LEU A 473 -1.16 -11.42 19.17
N LYS A 474 -1.94 -10.49 18.64
CA LYS A 474 -3.42 -10.58 18.62
C LYS A 474 -3.96 -10.22 17.25
N HIS A 475 -5.10 -10.80 16.86
CA HIS A 475 -5.83 -10.31 15.70
C HIS A 475 -6.33 -8.88 15.94
N ASN A 476 -6.17 -8.03 14.93
CA ASN A 476 -6.69 -6.67 14.93
C ASN A 476 -7.43 -6.37 13.63
N PRO A 477 -8.55 -7.07 13.37
CA PRO A 477 -9.28 -6.91 12.12
C PRO A 477 -9.89 -5.52 12.02
N ILE A 478 -10.11 -5.09 10.78
CA ILE A 478 -10.80 -3.84 10.48
C ILE A 478 -12.24 -4.18 10.20
N ASN A 479 -13.16 -3.41 10.76
CA ASN A 479 -14.58 -3.67 10.65
C ASN A 479 -15.35 -2.52 9.98
N TYR A 480 -14.69 -1.72 9.14
CA TYR A 480 -15.34 -0.63 8.40
C TYR A 480 -15.27 -0.89 6.89
N SER A 481 -16.27 -0.44 6.13
CA SER A 481 -16.34 -0.50 4.65
C SER A 481 -16.32 0.91 4.03
N ILE A 482 -15.68 1.86 4.72
CA ILE A 482 -15.47 3.19 4.16
C ILE A 482 -14.38 3.14 3.09
N VAL A 483 -14.62 3.71 1.91
CA VAL A 483 -13.65 3.69 0.81
C VAL A 483 -13.16 5.08 0.44
N GLY A 484 -12.07 5.10 -0.31
CA GLY A 484 -11.41 6.30 -0.80
C GLY A 484 -10.37 6.88 0.14
N THR A 485 -10.65 6.93 1.45
CA THR A 485 -9.66 7.33 2.48
C THR A 485 -8.79 6.17 2.97
N THR A 486 -9.34 4.94 2.90
CA THR A 486 -8.76 3.68 3.40
C THR A 486 -9.32 2.50 2.58
N ASN A 487 -9.25 1.26 3.09
CA ASN A 487 -9.84 0.04 2.50
C ASN A 487 -9.48 -0.26 1.04
N LEU A 488 -8.35 0.26 0.57
CA LEU A 488 -7.75 -0.26 -0.65
C LEU A 488 -6.78 -1.37 -0.26
N TYR A 489 -7.00 -2.53 -0.84
CA TYR A 489 -6.11 -3.67 -0.76
C TYR A 489 -5.30 -3.73 -2.04
N THR A 490 -4.00 -4.00 -1.92
CA THR A 490 -3.08 -4.20 -3.06
C THR A 490 -1.97 -5.17 -2.65
N SER A 491 -1.22 -5.63 -3.64
CA SER A 491 0.04 -6.36 -3.43
C SER A 491 1.25 -5.48 -3.75
N ALA A 492 2.45 -5.95 -3.40
CA ALA A 492 3.69 -5.26 -3.74
C ALA A 492 3.95 -5.28 -5.26
N ALA A 493 3.56 -6.36 -5.94
CA ALA A 493 3.65 -6.46 -7.40
C ALA A 493 2.75 -5.43 -8.09
N ASP A 494 1.50 -5.32 -7.64
CA ASP A 494 0.55 -4.36 -8.20
C ASP A 494 0.95 -2.91 -7.90
N LEU A 495 1.39 -2.62 -6.66
CA LEU A 495 1.84 -1.28 -6.31
C LEU A 495 3.08 -0.87 -7.12
N SER A 496 3.94 -1.82 -7.48
CA SER A 496 5.04 -1.57 -8.43
C SER A 496 4.51 -1.14 -9.81
N ARG A 497 3.51 -1.86 -10.36
CA ARG A 497 2.90 -1.51 -11.66
C ARG A 497 2.18 -0.16 -11.61
N TRP A 498 1.54 0.16 -10.49
CA TRP A 498 0.94 1.47 -10.26
C TRP A 498 1.97 2.61 -10.41
N TYR A 499 3.13 2.50 -9.77
CA TYR A 499 4.16 3.55 -9.90
C TYR A 499 4.92 3.50 -11.23
N LEU A 500 5.03 2.35 -11.90
CA LEU A 500 5.55 2.30 -13.27
C LEU A 500 4.65 3.05 -14.27
N ASN A 501 3.35 3.15 -14.00
CA ASN A 501 2.44 4.00 -14.78
C ASN A 501 2.83 5.49 -14.68
N PHE A 502 3.50 5.93 -13.61
CA PHE A 502 3.87 7.34 -13.47
C PHE A 502 5.05 7.69 -14.39
N GLU A 503 5.95 6.74 -14.62
CA GLU A 503 7.08 6.87 -15.55
C GLU A 503 6.62 6.79 -17.01
N ASN A 504 5.82 5.76 -17.33
CA ASN A 504 5.28 5.48 -18.66
C ASN A 504 3.75 5.33 -18.60
N PRO A 505 3.00 6.44 -18.69
CA PRO A 505 1.55 6.42 -18.52
C PRO A 505 0.83 5.57 -19.55
N LYS A 506 0.16 4.53 -19.07
CA LYS A 506 -0.84 3.73 -19.80
C LYS A 506 -2.26 4.19 -19.46
N VAL A 507 -2.49 4.61 -18.22
CA VAL A 507 -3.74 5.23 -17.76
C VAL A 507 -3.43 6.62 -17.21
N GLY A 508 -4.24 7.60 -17.61
CA GLY A 508 -4.01 9.02 -17.35
C GLY A 508 -2.89 9.60 -18.22
N SER A 509 -2.94 10.89 -18.52
CA SER A 509 -1.84 11.54 -19.24
C SER A 509 -0.65 11.88 -18.34
N ARG A 510 0.50 12.19 -18.95
CA ARG A 510 1.64 12.75 -18.23
C ARG A 510 1.29 14.04 -17.47
N LYS A 511 0.39 14.88 -18.01
CA LYS A 511 -0.09 16.10 -17.34
C LYS A 511 -0.87 15.78 -16.06
N LEU A 512 -1.64 14.70 -16.05
CA LEU A 512 -2.34 14.23 -14.86
C LEU A 512 -1.34 13.79 -13.78
N ILE A 513 -0.33 12.99 -14.15
CA ILE A 513 0.72 12.54 -13.22
C ILE A 513 1.52 13.73 -12.65
N GLU A 514 1.87 14.70 -13.48
CA GLU A 514 2.49 15.95 -13.05
C GLU A 514 1.60 16.68 -12.04
N LYS A 515 0.30 16.84 -12.32
CA LYS A 515 -0.64 17.46 -11.38
C LYS A 515 -0.73 16.70 -10.06
N LEU A 516 -0.80 15.36 -10.10
CA LEU A 516 -0.86 14.51 -8.91
C LEU A 516 0.34 14.72 -7.98
N THR A 517 1.51 15.03 -8.53
CA THR A 517 2.76 15.23 -7.78
C THR A 517 3.06 16.69 -7.45
N THR A 518 2.15 17.62 -7.76
CA THR A 518 2.30 19.05 -7.42
C THR A 518 1.72 19.38 -6.04
N PRO A 519 2.35 20.31 -5.29
CA PRO A 519 1.80 20.81 -4.04
C PRO A 519 0.41 21.43 -4.24
N VAL A 520 -0.47 21.21 -3.27
CA VAL A 520 -1.78 21.85 -3.24
C VAL A 520 -1.64 23.33 -2.87
N THR A 521 -2.62 24.14 -3.29
CA THR A 521 -2.65 25.60 -3.04
C THR A 521 -3.95 26.01 -2.38
N LEU A 522 -3.90 26.97 -1.47
CA LEU A 522 -5.06 27.69 -0.95
C LEU A 522 -5.64 28.67 -2.00
N ASN A 523 -6.76 29.33 -1.68
CA ASN A 523 -7.44 30.25 -2.60
C ASN A 523 -6.62 31.51 -2.91
N ASP A 524 -5.77 31.94 -1.99
CA ASP A 524 -4.86 33.08 -2.16
C ASP A 524 -3.61 32.73 -2.99
N GLY A 525 -3.52 31.49 -3.48
CA GLY A 525 -2.39 30.99 -4.28
C GLY A 525 -1.20 30.55 -3.44
N THR A 526 -1.26 30.67 -2.11
CA THR A 526 -0.17 30.22 -1.25
C THR A 526 -0.10 28.70 -1.19
N THR A 527 1.12 28.16 -1.28
CA THR A 527 1.45 26.77 -0.95
C THR A 527 1.93 26.65 0.50
N THR A 528 1.79 27.70 1.31
CA THR A 528 2.50 27.95 2.58
C THR A 528 1.87 27.24 3.77
N PHE A 529 1.30 26.05 3.57
CA PHE A 529 0.99 25.18 4.70
C PHE A 529 1.92 23.98 4.66
N ASN A 530 3.01 24.09 5.42
CA ASN A 530 3.99 23.04 5.65
C ASN A 530 3.69 22.42 7.02
N PRO A 531 2.83 21.40 7.11
CA PRO A 531 2.76 20.60 8.33
C PRO A 531 4.13 19.98 8.59
N THR A 532 4.33 19.47 9.79
CA THR A 532 5.55 18.74 10.16
C THR A 532 5.91 17.59 9.22
N ALA A 533 4.93 17.04 8.48
CA ALA A 533 5.14 16.01 7.48
C ALA A 533 5.67 16.50 6.12
N GLY A 534 5.59 17.81 5.83
CA GLY A 534 5.93 18.41 4.53
C GLY A 534 4.70 18.87 3.72
N ARG A 535 4.94 19.42 2.52
CA ARG A 535 3.89 20.00 1.67
C ARG A 535 2.95 18.92 1.12
N LEU A 536 1.64 19.04 1.34
CA LEU A 536 0.67 18.11 0.76
C LEU A 536 0.63 18.26 -0.77
N LEU A 537 0.63 17.13 -1.48
CA LEU A 537 0.45 17.04 -2.92
C LEU A 537 -1.00 16.66 -3.28
N TYR A 538 -1.43 16.95 -4.52
CA TYR A 538 -2.76 16.53 -4.99
C TYR A 538 -2.98 15.01 -4.88
N GLY A 539 -1.92 14.22 -5.04
CA GLY A 539 -1.87 12.76 -4.83
C GLY A 539 -1.98 12.31 -3.37
N GLN A 540 -2.19 13.23 -2.42
CA GLN A 540 -2.38 12.94 -1.00
C GLN A 540 -1.14 12.33 -0.32
N GLN A 541 0.03 12.68 -0.84
CA GLN A 541 1.35 12.39 -0.26
C GLN A 541 2.03 13.70 0.15
N TYR A 542 3.12 13.62 0.89
CA TYR A 542 3.85 14.78 1.38
C TYR A 542 5.20 14.93 0.70
N LEU A 543 5.48 16.12 0.16
CA LEU A 543 6.80 16.51 -0.32
C LEU A 543 7.60 17.13 0.81
N HIS A 544 8.72 16.51 1.14
CA HIS A 544 9.64 16.94 2.19
C HIS A 544 11.09 16.68 1.76
N ALA A 545 12.06 17.38 2.31
CA ALA A 545 13.47 17.07 2.09
C ALA A 545 13.99 16.24 3.27
N GLU A 546 14.67 15.13 2.98
CA GLU A 546 15.34 14.30 3.97
C GLU A 546 16.84 14.41 3.74
N ARG A 547 17.58 14.93 4.72
CA ARG A 547 19.04 15.15 4.59
C ARG A 547 19.43 15.94 3.33
N GLY A 548 18.62 16.93 2.97
CA GLY A 548 18.80 17.75 1.78
C GLY A 548 18.35 17.11 0.46
N VAL A 549 17.85 15.87 0.49
CA VAL A 549 17.35 15.15 -0.68
C VAL A 549 15.81 15.22 -0.71
N PRO A 550 15.20 15.86 -1.73
CA PRO A 550 13.75 15.90 -1.86
C PRO A 550 13.14 14.50 -2.00
N LYS A 551 12.15 14.20 -1.16
CA LYS A 551 11.36 12.97 -1.18
C LYS A 551 9.86 13.27 -1.15
N ILE A 552 9.08 12.44 -1.82
CA ILE A 552 7.64 12.34 -1.64
C ILE A 552 7.38 11.12 -0.77
N TRP A 553 6.57 11.25 0.27
CA TRP A 553 6.33 10.16 1.20
C TRP A 553 4.91 10.17 1.75
N THR A 554 4.47 8.99 2.18
CA THR A 554 3.26 8.84 2.99
C THR A 554 3.34 7.50 3.72
N TYR A 555 2.47 7.31 4.70
CA TYR A 555 2.30 6.06 5.41
C TYR A 555 0.81 5.76 5.62
N GLY A 556 0.48 4.48 5.74
CA GLY A 556 -0.83 4.00 6.11
C GLY A 556 -0.74 3.15 7.38
N LEU A 557 -1.67 3.35 8.30
CA LEU A 557 -1.86 2.51 9.48
C LEU A 557 -3.35 2.33 9.68
N GLU A 558 -3.82 1.09 9.72
CA GLU A 558 -5.24 0.79 9.89
C GLU A 558 -5.37 -0.66 10.39
N GLY A 559 -6.06 -0.84 11.51
CA GLY A 559 -6.03 -2.09 12.27
C GLY A 559 -4.60 -2.55 12.56
N GLY A 560 -4.29 -3.78 12.15
CA GLY A 560 -2.96 -4.40 12.24
C GLY A 560 -2.10 -4.20 10.99
N TYR A 561 -2.59 -3.53 9.95
CA TYR A 561 -1.81 -3.28 8.74
C TYR A 561 -1.04 -1.99 8.85
N ALA A 562 0.13 -1.98 8.22
CA ALA A 562 0.92 -0.77 8.10
C ALA A 562 1.67 -0.76 6.76
N SER A 563 1.80 0.41 6.15
CA SER A 563 2.46 0.62 4.86
C SER A 563 3.18 1.96 4.78
N ASN A 564 4.20 2.07 3.94
CA ASN A 564 4.88 3.32 3.55
C ASN A 564 5.26 3.30 2.10
N ILE A 565 5.49 4.51 1.60
CA ILE A 565 6.34 4.73 0.46
C ILE A 565 7.25 5.95 0.64
N PHE A 566 8.44 5.86 0.04
CA PHE A 566 9.34 6.97 -0.25
C PHE A 566 9.66 6.99 -1.75
N ILE A 567 9.46 8.14 -2.37
CA ILE A 567 9.78 8.42 -3.77
C ILE A 567 10.84 9.51 -3.76
N PHE A 568 11.95 9.30 -4.44
CA PHE A 568 13.01 10.29 -4.65
C PHE A 568 13.02 10.65 -6.14
N PRO A 569 12.24 11.68 -6.55
CA PRO A 569 11.96 11.92 -7.97
C PRO A 569 13.22 12.20 -8.79
N ASN A 570 14.15 12.97 -8.23
CA ASN A 570 15.40 13.34 -8.91
C ASN A 570 16.32 12.13 -9.14
N GLN A 571 16.25 11.13 -8.27
CA GLN A 571 17.04 9.90 -8.35
C GLN A 571 16.27 8.75 -8.99
N LYS A 572 15.00 8.97 -9.35
CA LYS A 572 14.09 7.95 -9.91
C LYS A 572 14.03 6.68 -9.06
N ILE A 573 14.02 6.84 -7.74
CA ILE A 573 13.93 5.75 -6.78
C ILE A 573 12.56 5.77 -6.12
N ILE A 574 11.94 4.61 -6.03
CA ILE A 574 10.68 4.40 -5.30
C ILE A 574 10.87 3.19 -4.40
N SER A 575 10.63 3.35 -3.11
CA SER A 575 10.81 2.31 -2.11
C SER A 575 9.57 2.23 -1.23
N PHE A 576 8.99 1.05 -1.08
CA PHE A 576 7.81 0.84 -0.25
C PHE A 576 7.82 -0.51 0.46
N VAL A 577 7.10 -0.57 1.59
CA VAL A 577 6.84 -1.80 2.34
C VAL A 577 5.36 -1.84 2.74
N LEU A 578 4.76 -3.01 2.60
CA LEU A 578 3.39 -3.33 3.01
C LEU A 578 3.45 -4.42 4.07
N GLY A 579 2.69 -4.33 5.16
CA GLY A 579 2.77 -5.29 6.26
C GLY A 579 1.44 -5.53 6.94
N ASN A 580 1.34 -6.69 7.59
CA ASN A 580 0.20 -7.07 8.43
C ASN A 580 0.56 -7.06 9.92
N ASN A 581 1.55 -6.25 10.29
CA ASN A 581 1.82 -5.85 11.66
C ASN A 581 1.83 -4.33 11.79
N ASN A 582 1.30 -3.84 12.91
CA ASN A 582 1.13 -2.42 13.20
C ASN A 582 2.41 -1.71 13.70
N ARG A 583 3.59 -2.34 13.61
CA ARG A 583 4.82 -1.84 14.26
C ARG A 583 5.69 -0.96 13.38
N TYR A 584 5.59 -1.11 12.07
CA TYR A 584 6.51 -0.46 11.16
C TYR A 584 6.21 1.07 11.05
N ASN A 585 7.26 1.89 10.99
CA ASN A 585 7.20 3.37 11.12
C ASN A 585 7.75 4.15 9.92
N GLY A 586 8.11 3.47 8.84
CA GLY A 586 8.86 4.02 7.70
C GLY A 586 10.22 3.35 7.50
N GLY A 587 10.87 2.91 8.58
CA GLY A 587 12.29 2.55 8.58
C GLY A 587 12.71 1.57 7.49
N LEU A 588 11.97 0.48 7.31
CA LEU A 588 12.31 -0.57 6.33
C LEU A 588 12.42 -0.02 4.89
N ALA A 589 11.42 0.73 4.41
CA ALA A 589 11.51 1.26 3.04
C ALA A 589 12.51 2.42 2.94
N MET A 590 12.69 3.23 3.98
CA MET A 590 13.74 4.26 3.96
C MET A 590 15.13 3.64 3.88
N ASN A 591 15.41 2.59 4.65
CA ASN A 591 16.69 1.89 4.66
C ASN A 591 16.96 1.21 3.30
N MET A 592 15.95 0.61 2.66
CA MET A 592 16.09 0.13 1.28
C MET A 592 16.43 1.25 0.31
N ALA A 593 15.81 2.42 0.44
CA ALA A 593 16.11 3.57 -0.41
C ALA A 593 17.54 4.09 -0.17
N ALA A 594 17.94 4.19 1.09
CA ALA A 594 19.26 4.65 1.52
C ALA A 594 20.38 3.80 0.91
N GLU A 595 20.24 2.47 0.97
CA GLU A 595 21.20 1.52 0.38
C GLU A 595 21.44 1.78 -1.12
N VAL A 596 20.42 2.26 -1.83
CA VAL A 596 20.46 2.45 -3.29
C VAL A 596 20.82 3.87 -3.68
N LEU A 597 20.55 4.83 -2.80
CA LEU A 597 20.99 6.22 -2.92
C LEU A 597 22.50 6.36 -2.69
N GLY A 598 23.09 5.53 -1.82
CA GLY A 598 24.53 5.55 -1.51
C GLY A 598 24.98 6.93 -1.05
N ASP A 599 26.13 7.40 -1.54
CA ASP A 599 26.76 8.66 -1.13
C ASP A 599 25.91 9.93 -1.34
N ILE A 600 24.86 9.86 -2.19
CA ILE A 600 23.93 10.98 -2.40
C ILE A 600 23.08 11.23 -1.15
N PHE A 601 22.87 10.19 -0.34
CA PHE A 601 22.06 10.24 0.87
C PHE A 601 22.98 10.04 2.07
N PRO A 602 23.59 11.14 2.59
CA PRO A 602 24.63 11.05 3.60
C PRO A 602 24.11 10.33 4.83
N GLU A 603 24.93 9.53 5.52
CA GLU A 603 24.56 8.90 6.79
C GLU A 603 23.87 9.90 7.73
N PRO A 604 22.82 9.49 8.48
CA PRO A 604 22.10 10.39 9.35
C PRO A 604 23.13 11.05 10.28
N PRO A 605 23.28 12.38 10.23
CA PRO A 605 24.11 13.05 11.19
C PRO A 605 23.43 12.83 12.55
N SER A 606 23.97 11.96 13.40
CA SER A 606 23.60 12.03 14.80
C SER A 606 23.98 13.43 15.25
N ILE A 607 22.96 14.21 15.65
CA ILE A 607 23.22 15.57 16.13
C ILE A 607 24.05 15.40 17.39
N ASP A 608 25.34 15.71 17.28
CA ASP A 608 26.23 15.69 18.42
C ASP A 608 25.88 16.90 19.29
N PHE A 609 24.92 16.70 20.19
CA PHE A 609 24.45 17.74 21.11
C PHE A 609 25.58 18.26 22.03
N SER A 610 26.72 17.56 22.13
CA SER A 610 27.90 18.07 22.82
C SER A 610 28.69 19.12 22.02
N LYS A 611 28.55 19.12 20.69
CA LYS A 611 29.18 20.08 19.77
C LYS A 611 28.28 21.25 19.37
N LEU A 612 26.99 21.18 19.69
CA LEU A 612 26.07 22.29 19.47
C LEU A 612 26.59 23.51 20.23
N GLN A 613 26.64 24.65 19.55
CA GLN A 613 26.95 25.92 20.20
C GLN A 613 25.80 26.25 21.14
N THR A 614 26.04 26.15 22.44
CA THR A 614 25.03 26.39 23.47
C THR A 614 25.29 27.70 24.19
N VAL A 615 24.21 28.32 24.66
CA VAL A 615 24.28 29.46 25.58
C VAL A 615 24.07 28.96 26.99
N LYS A 616 24.94 29.35 27.93
CA LYS A 616 24.77 28.99 29.33
C LYS A 616 23.70 29.88 29.96
N ILE A 617 22.50 29.34 30.16
CA ILE A 617 21.40 30.02 30.86
C ILE A 617 21.32 29.50 32.31
N PRO A 618 21.47 30.34 33.34
CA PRO A 618 21.30 29.94 34.73
C PRO A 618 19.91 29.32 34.99
N SER A 619 19.86 28.31 35.85
CA SER A 619 18.62 27.59 36.21
C SER A 619 17.46 28.50 36.64
N GLN A 620 17.79 29.59 37.36
CA GLN A 620 16.81 30.61 37.77
C GLN A 620 16.20 31.36 36.57
N GLN A 621 16.97 31.59 35.51
CA GLN A 621 16.49 32.23 34.28
C GLN A 621 15.68 31.25 33.41
N LEU A 622 16.02 29.96 33.42
CA LEU A 622 15.22 28.93 32.71
C LEU A 622 13.77 28.85 33.22
N SER A 623 13.56 29.15 34.50
CA SER A 623 12.21 29.20 35.10
C SER A 623 11.30 30.25 34.45
N ALA A 624 11.84 31.26 33.74
CA ALA A 624 11.05 32.23 32.99
C ALA A 624 10.27 31.58 31.83
N PHE A 625 10.80 30.50 31.24
CA PHE A 625 10.19 29.74 30.15
C PHE A 625 9.27 28.62 30.64
N ALA A 626 9.41 28.19 31.90
CA ALA A 626 8.60 27.13 32.49
C ALA A 626 7.11 27.52 32.58
N GLY A 627 6.21 26.60 32.32
CA GLY A 627 4.76 26.83 32.36
C GLY A 627 4.00 25.93 31.41
N ASN A 628 2.68 26.17 31.34
CA ASN A 628 1.80 25.49 30.39
C ASN A 628 1.54 26.41 29.19
N TYR A 629 1.48 25.83 28.01
CA TYR A 629 1.32 26.52 26.74
C TYR A 629 0.22 25.84 25.92
N TRP A 630 -0.59 26.65 25.24
CA TRP A 630 -1.79 26.20 24.56
C TRP A 630 -1.85 26.69 23.11
N ASP A 631 -2.07 25.78 22.17
CA ASP A 631 -2.34 26.08 20.76
C ASP A 631 -3.85 26.21 20.57
N ASN A 632 -4.33 27.44 20.34
CA ASN A 632 -5.74 27.72 20.11
C ASN A 632 -6.27 27.14 18.78
N GLU A 633 -5.40 26.87 17.81
CA GLU A 633 -5.80 26.33 16.51
C GLU A 633 -5.93 24.81 16.51
N ARG A 634 -5.00 24.09 17.17
CA ARG A 634 -5.02 22.61 17.24
C ARG A 634 -5.65 22.07 18.51
N ALA A 635 -5.99 22.96 19.44
CA ALA A 635 -6.46 22.61 20.78
C ALA A 635 -5.52 21.61 21.47
N SER A 636 -4.22 21.92 21.45
CA SER A 636 -3.18 21.06 22.01
C SER A 636 -2.39 21.79 23.10
N GLY A 637 -2.01 21.04 24.14
CA GLY A 637 -1.34 21.56 25.32
C GLY A 637 0.08 21.02 25.50
N LEU A 638 0.99 21.90 25.89
CA LEU A 638 2.40 21.58 26.17
C LEU A 638 2.81 22.10 27.55
N ARG A 639 3.78 21.43 28.17
CA ARG A 639 4.35 21.81 29.46
C ARG A 639 5.87 21.91 29.38
N PHE A 640 6.40 22.98 29.98
CA PHE A 640 7.83 23.18 30.17
C PHE A 640 8.15 23.33 31.66
N TYR A 641 9.22 22.72 32.14
CA TYR A 641 9.66 22.80 33.53
C TYR A 641 11.17 22.58 33.66
N VAL A 642 11.77 23.06 34.75
CA VAL A 642 13.20 22.87 35.01
C VAL A 642 13.39 21.59 35.83
N LYS A 643 14.32 20.73 35.41
CA LYS A 643 14.74 19.52 36.14
C LYS A 643 16.23 19.32 35.89
N ASN A 644 17.01 19.16 36.96
CA ASN A 644 18.47 19.00 36.90
C ASN A 644 19.14 20.09 36.01
N ASP A 645 18.83 21.36 36.29
CA ASP A 645 19.33 22.54 35.57
C ASP A 645 19.08 22.56 34.05
N THR A 646 18.12 21.76 33.58
CA THR A 646 17.75 21.64 32.17
C THR A 646 16.26 21.95 32.00
N LEU A 647 15.91 22.68 30.95
CA LEU A 647 14.51 22.87 30.56
C LEU A 647 14.00 21.56 29.93
N ARG A 648 12.89 21.05 30.44
CA ARG A 648 12.21 19.84 29.97
C ARG A 648 10.98 20.23 29.17
N PHE A 649 10.73 19.49 28.10
CA PHE A 649 9.51 19.54 27.32
C PHE A 649 8.66 18.29 27.61
N GLN A 650 7.35 18.48 27.73
CA GLN A 650 6.39 17.40 27.86
C GLN A 650 5.09 17.80 27.13
N VAL A 651 4.58 16.91 26.27
CA VAL A 651 3.21 17.03 25.77
C VAL A 651 2.27 16.80 26.95
N LEU A 652 1.29 17.69 27.18
CA LEU A 652 0.37 17.53 28.31
C LEU A 652 -0.30 16.16 28.24
N ASN A 653 -0.36 15.47 29.38
CA ASN A 653 -0.86 14.10 29.55
C ASN A 653 0.03 12.95 29.02
N SER A 654 1.24 13.24 28.52
CA SER A 654 2.26 12.22 28.21
C SER A 654 3.14 11.92 29.42
N VAL A 655 3.61 10.67 29.55
CA VAL A 655 4.65 10.30 30.53
C VAL A 655 6.07 10.58 30.03
N ASN A 656 6.23 10.77 28.71
CA ASN A 656 7.52 11.02 28.09
C ASN A 656 7.88 12.51 28.21
N GLU A 657 9.13 12.78 28.58
CA GLU A 657 9.73 14.11 28.62
C GLU A 657 10.99 14.13 27.75
N SER A 658 11.26 15.27 27.09
CA SER A 658 12.46 15.49 26.29
C SER A 658 13.32 16.59 26.90
N SER A 659 14.64 16.44 26.80
CA SER A 659 15.59 17.49 27.18
C SER A 659 15.60 18.60 26.13
N LEU A 660 15.74 19.85 26.57
CA LEU A 660 15.94 20.99 25.68
C LEU A 660 17.31 21.63 25.93
N VAL A 661 18.05 21.84 24.86
CA VAL A 661 19.36 22.51 24.89
C VAL A 661 19.19 23.96 24.43
N PRO A 662 19.64 24.96 25.21
CA PRO A 662 19.61 26.36 24.81
C PRO A 662 20.66 26.63 23.72
N ILE A 663 20.20 26.94 22.51
CA ILE A 663 21.06 27.31 21.38
C ILE A 663 21.14 28.83 21.19
N ASP A 664 20.26 29.58 21.85
CA ASP A 664 20.24 31.03 21.95
C ASP A 664 19.51 31.44 23.26
N GLU A 665 19.46 32.74 23.60
CA GLU A 665 18.84 33.26 24.81
C GLU A 665 17.36 32.84 24.96
N ASN A 666 16.64 32.71 23.85
CA ASN A 666 15.21 32.36 23.83
C ASN A 666 14.88 31.21 22.87
N ILE A 667 15.89 30.49 22.39
CA ILE A 667 15.72 29.39 21.42
C ILE A 667 16.32 28.12 21.99
N PHE A 668 15.51 27.07 21.99
CA PHE A 668 15.87 25.76 22.49
C PHE A 668 15.70 24.71 21.40
N GLN A 669 16.62 23.75 21.35
CA GLN A 669 16.52 22.58 20.49
C GLN A 669 16.23 21.33 21.32
N MET A 670 15.31 20.50 20.85
CA MET A 670 15.00 19.23 21.50
C MET A 670 16.12 18.22 21.30
N VAL A 671 16.49 17.52 22.35
CA VAL A 671 17.40 16.37 22.27
C VAL A 671 16.60 15.14 21.88
N ILE A 672 16.93 14.58 20.73
CA ILE A 672 16.31 13.38 20.15
C ILE A 672 17.37 12.51 19.50
N ASP A 673 17.07 11.23 19.37
CA ASP A 673 17.92 10.26 18.70
C ASP A 673 17.53 10.16 17.20
N SER A 674 17.57 11.30 16.52
CA SER A 674 17.37 11.44 15.07
C SER A 674 18.09 12.69 14.55
N ASP A 675 18.10 12.87 13.25
CA ASP A 675 18.62 14.07 12.56
C ASP A 675 17.56 15.18 12.43
N ASP A 676 16.37 15.01 13.00
CA ASP A 676 15.34 16.05 13.01
C ASP A 676 15.79 17.26 13.84
N VAL A 677 15.48 18.46 13.33
CA VAL A 677 15.75 19.71 14.05
C VAL A 677 14.42 20.26 14.56
N ILE A 678 14.15 19.99 15.84
CA ILE A 678 12.95 20.46 16.54
C ILE A 678 13.32 21.65 17.43
N LYS A 679 12.76 22.82 17.13
CA LYS A 679 13.07 24.08 17.82
C LYS A 679 11.86 24.66 18.52
N PHE A 680 12.11 25.23 19.70
CA PHE A 680 11.17 26.01 20.50
C PHE A 680 11.72 27.42 20.67
N ARG A 681 11.01 28.42 20.15
CA ARG A 681 11.36 29.84 20.29
C ARG A 681 10.36 30.52 21.22
N PHE A 682 10.85 31.16 22.26
CA PHE A 682 10.02 31.93 23.18
C PHE A 682 10.06 33.41 22.81
N ARG A 683 8.89 34.05 22.75
CA ARG A 683 8.76 35.48 22.42
C ARG A 683 7.76 36.14 23.34
N LYS A 684 8.15 37.27 23.92
CA LYS A 684 7.22 38.12 24.67
C LYS A 684 6.44 39.00 23.70
N GLU A 685 5.11 38.97 23.79
CA GLU A 685 4.20 39.84 23.06
C GLU A 685 3.25 40.51 24.05
N GLY A 686 3.50 41.79 24.33
CA GLY A 686 2.86 42.50 25.44
C GLY A 686 3.18 41.86 26.79
N ASN A 687 2.14 41.49 27.55
CA ASN A 687 2.29 40.80 28.84
C ASN A 687 2.36 39.27 28.72
N ASN A 688 2.12 38.71 27.53
CA ASN A 688 2.04 37.27 27.33
C ASN A 688 3.35 36.72 26.75
N LEU A 689 3.77 35.55 27.24
CA LEU A 689 4.86 34.78 26.65
C LEU A 689 4.26 33.78 25.66
N LYS A 690 4.70 33.83 24.41
CA LYS A 690 4.37 32.85 23.39
C LYS A 690 5.53 31.88 23.19
N MET A 691 5.20 30.65 22.82
CA MET A 691 6.15 29.63 22.42
C MET A 691 5.82 29.25 20.97
N ILE A 692 6.84 29.25 20.12
CA ILE A 692 6.74 28.88 18.70
C ILE A 692 7.48 27.56 18.52
N TYR A 693 6.78 26.54 18.05
CA TYR A 693 7.31 25.22 17.73
C TYR A 693 7.51 25.09 16.21
N THR A 694 8.66 24.53 15.82
CA THR A 694 8.98 24.18 14.41
C THR A 694 9.72 22.85 14.36
N SER A 695 9.48 22.08 13.29
CA SER A 695 10.17 20.82 13.00
C SER A 695 10.64 20.85 11.55
N GLY A 696 11.96 20.89 11.34
CA GLY A 696 12.53 21.02 9.99
C GLY A 696 12.04 22.28 9.27
N GLU A 697 11.38 22.09 8.12
CA GLU A 697 10.82 23.17 7.28
C GLU A 697 9.32 23.45 7.55
N SER A 698 8.79 22.96 8.68
CA SER A 698 7.39 23.24 9.05
C SER A 698 7.14 24.73 9.27
N ASP A 699 5.89 25.15 9.14
CA ASP A 699 5.49 26.48 9.55
C ASP A 699 5.56 26.65 11.07
N ASP A 700 5.50 27.92 11.52
CA ASP A 700 5.45 28.28 12.93
C ASP A 700 4.15 27.80 13.58
N HIS A 701 4.28 26.94 14.59
CA HIS A 701 3.17 26.53 15.45
C HIS A 701 3.17 27.37 16.73
N VAL A 702 2.19 28.26 16.87
CA VAL A 702 2.17 29.25 17.95
C VAL A 702 1.33 28.76 19.13
N TYR A 703 1.93 28.77 20.31
CA TYR A 703 1.29 28.47 21.59
C TYR A 703 1.35 29.67 22.52
N GLU A 704 0.30 29.85 23.31
CA GLU A 704 0.20 30.91 24.31
C GLU A 704 0.37 30.35 25.71
N ARG A 705 1.24 30.98 26.52
CA ARG A 705 1.37 30.62 27.93
C ARG A 705 0.05 30.88 28.66
N TYR A 706 -0.31 29.96 29.56
CA TYR A 706 -1.48 30.12 30.41
C TYR A 706 -1.19 29.62 31.83
N THR A 707 -1.97 30.15 32.77
CA THR A 707 -2.04 29.66 34.15
C THR A 707 -3.30 28.82 34.28
N SER A 708 -3.16 27.59 34.77
CA SER A 708 -4.31 26.69 34.92
C SER A 708 -5.35 27.30 35.86
N THR A 709 -6.60 27.31 35.43
CA THR A 709 -7.73 27.63 36.28
C THR A 709 -8.01 26.44 37.20
N VAL A 710 -8.15 26.70 38.50
CA VAL A 710 -8.59 25.71 39.48
C VAL A 710 -10.00 26.08 39.90
N TYR A 711 -10.93 25.17 39.71
CA TYR A 711 -12.31 25.31 40.19
C TYR A 711 -12.48 24.57 41.51
N SER A 712 -13.30 25.12 42.41
CA SER A 712 -13.78 24.35 43.56
C SER A 712 -14.81 23.32 43.10
N GLU A 713 -15.05 22.27 43.89
CA GLU A 713 -16.13 21.31 43.59
C GLU A 713 -17.51 21.99 43.46
N ALA A 714 -17.74 23.07 44.21
CA ALA A 714 -18.98 23.84 44.12
C ALA A 714 -19.12 24.54 42.76
N ASP A 715 -18.04 25.17 42.27
CA ASP A 715 -18.04 25.85 40.98
C ASP A 715 -18.13 24.86 39.81
N LEU A 716 -17.62 23.63 39.99
CA LEU A 716 -17.69 22.59 38.96
C LEU A 716 -19.13 22.14 38.67
N LYS A 717 -20.05 22.28 39.64
CA LYS A 717 -21.47 21.93 39.47
C LYS A 717 -22.18 22.74 38.40
N ASP A 718 -21.72 23.95 38.09
CA ASP A 718 -22.30 24.75 37.01
C ASP A 718 -22.17 24.07 35.64
N PHE A 719 -21.10 23.30 35.47
CA PHE A 719 -20.76 22.62 34.23
C PHE A 719 -21.41 21.23 34.10
N THR A 720 -22.00 20.69 35.17
CA THR A 720 -22.60 19.35 35.17
C THR A 720 -23.98 19.36 34.51
N GLY A 721 -24.44 18.19 34.10
CA GLY A 721 -25.74 17.99 33.46
C GLY A 721 -25.63 17.22 32.15
N THR A 722 -26.73 17.19 31.41
CA THR A 722 -26.81 16.46 30.15
C THR A 722 -26.68 17.39 28.97
N TYR A 723 -25.86 16.98 28.00
CA TYR A 723 -25.54 17.75 26.81
C TYR A 723 -25.80 16.91 25.57
N TYR A 724 -26.43 17.51 24.55
CA TYR A 724 -26.85 16.84 23.34
C TYR A 724 -26.31 17.55 22.09
N CYS A 725 -25.77 16.78 21.14
CA CYS A 725 -25.40 17.27 19.83
C CYS A 725 -26.32 16.62 18.77
N GLU A 726 -27.19 17.42 18.19
CA GLU A 726 -28.17 16.96 17.19
C GLU A 726 -27.51 16.42 15.92
N SER A 727 -26.44 17.06 15.44
CA SER A 727 -25.79 16.71 14.16
C SER A 727 -25.25 15.27 14.14
N ILE A 728 -24.82 14.78 15.31
CA ILE A 728 -24.25 13.44 15.47
C ILE A 728 -25.12 12.54 16.35
N ASN A 729 -26.26 13.04 16.81
CA ASN A 729 -27.18 12.36 17.72
C ASN A 729 -26.49 11.75 18.95
N ALA A 730 -25.64 12.54 19.61
CA ALA A 730 -24.84 12.09 20.75
C ALA A 730 -25.24 12.82 22.03
N THR A 731 -25.28 12.08 23.14
CA THR A 731 -25.57 12.62 24.47
C THR A 731 -24.41 12.34 25.41
N TYR A 732 -23.96 13.37 26.10
CA TYR A 732 -22.93 13.30 27.14
C TYR A 732 -23.51 13.79 28.47
N ASN A 733 -23.35 12.98 29.52
CA ASN A 733 -23.66 13.40 30.88
C ASN A 733 -22.35 13.79 31.56
N LEU A 734 -22.25 15.04 31.99
CA LEU A 734 -21.09 15.55 32.71
C LEU A 734 -21.39 15.56 34.21
N SER A 735 -20.46 14.99 34.99
CA SER A 735 -20.48 15.02 36.46
C SER A 735 -19.12 15.48 36.98
N GLU A 736 -19.07 15.98 38.20
CA GLU A 736 -17.86 16.39 38.90
C GLU A 736 -17.21 15.20 39.65
N THR A 737 -15.88 15.13 39.66
CA THR A 737 -15.12 14.17 40.49
C THR A 737 -13.71 14.70 40.73
N ASN A 738 -13.23 14.74 41.97
CA ASN A 738 -11.84 15.09 42.33
C ASN A 738 -11.32 16.38 41.65
N ASN A 739 -12.09 17.47 41.72
CA ASN A 739 -11.78 18.76 41.05
C ASN A 739 -11.67 18.69 39.50
N THR A 740 -12.27 17.70 38.87
CA THR A 740 -12.37 17.56 37.40
C THR A 740 -13.81 17.33 36.97
N ILE A 741 -14.06 17.40 35.66
CA ILE A 741 -15.33 16.99 35.07
C ILE A 741 -15.10 15.66 34.35
N ILE A 742 -16.02 14.73 34.51
CA ILE A 742 -15.98 13.43 33.86
C ILE A 742 -17.22 13.23 33.00
N THR A 743 -17.04 12.72 31.78
CA THR A 743 -18.16 12.31 30.95
C THR A 743 -18.61 10.91 31.32
N SER A 744 -19.92 10.66 31.26
CA SER A 744 -20.49 9.33 31.10
C SER A 744 -21.35 9.26 29.83
N SER A 745 -21.07 8.27 29.00
CA SER A 745 -21.83 7.93 27.80
C SER A 745 -21.98 6.41 27.74
N ARG A 746 -23.11 5.92 27.24
CA ARG A 746 -23.31 4.46 27.08
C ARG A 746 -22.31 3.84 26.09
N ALA A 747 -21.72 4.65 25.22
CA ALA A 747 -20.98 4.19 24.06
C ALA A 747 -19.45 4.28 24.22
N GLN A 748 -18.96 5.03 25.22
CA GLN A 748 -17.54 5.29 25.43
C GLN A 748 -17.14 5.12 26.90
N ASN A 749 -15.85 4.90 27.13
CA ASN A 749 -15.27 4.99 28.46
C ASN A 749 -15.40 6.42 29.01
N ASN A 750 -15.39 6.55 30.32
CA ASN A 750 -15.39 7.87 30.95
C ASN A 750 -14.15 8.68 30.56
N ILE A 751 -14.34 9.94 30.18
CA ILE A 751 -13.29 10.87 29.78
C ILE A 751 -13.21 11.95 30.84
N GLU A 752 -12.02 12.13 31.39
CA GLU A 752 -11.71 13.14 32.40
C GLU A 752 -11.23 14.44 31.74
N PHE A 753 -11.76 15.57 32.21
CA PHE A 753 -11.51 16.91 31.72
C PHE A 753 -10.97 17.80 32.84
N CYS A 754 -9.78 18.34 32.62
CA CYS A 754 -9.11 19.26 33.54
C CYS A 754 -9.22 20.69 33.03
N ALA A 755 -9.59 21.63 33.90
CA ALA A 755 -9.64 23.04 33.56
C ALA A 755 -8.23 23.59 33.24
N ILE A 756 -8.14 24.37 32.16
CA ILE A 756 -6.90 25.02 31.74
C ILE A 756 -7.04 26.55 31.68
N LYS A 757 -8.18 27.06 31.24
CA LYS A 757 -8.56 28.48 31.29
C LYS A 757 -10.03 28.56 31.75
N PRO A 758 -10.56 29.75 32.10
CA PRO A 758 -11.97 29.87 32.41
C PRO A 758 -12.83 29.27 31.30
N ASP A 759 -13.75 28.38 31.68
CA ASP A 759 -14.67 27.65 30.79
C ASP A 759 -14.00 26.76 29.72
N LEU A 760 -12.68 26.54 29.76
CA LEU A 760 -11.94 25.69 28.82
C LEU A 760 -11.26 24.54 29.55
N PHE A 761 -11.60 23.31 29.13
CA PHE A 761 -11.13 22.08 29.73
C PHE A 761 -10.46 21.17 28.69
N LEU A 762 -9.47 20.41 29.12
CA LEU A 762 -8.64 19.51 28.31
C LEU A 762 -8.80 18.06 28.80
N SER A 763 -8.88 17.10 27.89
CA SER A 763 -8.83 15.67 28.20
C SER A 763 -7.60 14.97 27.62
N LYS A 764 -7.44 13.69 27.96
CA LYS A 764 -6.45 12.79 27.34
C LYS A 764 -6.96 12.11 26.07
N ASN A 765 -8.26 12.22 25.78
CA ASN A 765 -8.84 11.63 24.58
C ASN A 765 -8.40 12.47 23.36
N ARG A 766 -8.02 11.80 22.27
CA ARG A 766 -7.52 12.47 21.07
C ARG A 766 -8.59 13.32 20.38
N ASN A 767 -9.79 12.77 20.20
CA ASN A 767 -10.84 13.39 19.39
C ASN A 767 -11.78 14.27 20.23
N LEU A 768 -11.97 13.97 21.51
CA LEU A 768 -12.51 14.88 22.54
C LEU A 768 -11.38 15.63 23.28
N GLY A 769 -10.41 16.15 22.52
CA GLY A 769 -9.20 16.80 23.07
C GLY A 769 -9.53 17.91 24.06
N SER A 770 -10.43 18.83 23.72
CA SER A 770 -10.87 19.88 24.62
C SER A 770 -12.34 20.22 24.46
N ILE A 771 -12.92 20.78 25.52
CA ILE A 771 -14.26 21.35 25.52
C ILE A 771 -14.20 22.79 26.02
N LYS A 772 -14.90 23.68 25.32
CA LYS A 772 -15.10 25.07 25.74
C LYS A 772 -16.57 25.30 26.03
N PHE A 773 -16.90 25.60 27.27
CA PHE A 773 -18.27 25.89 27.68
C PHE A 773 -18.73 27.25 27.17
N VAL A 774 -20.03 27.33 26.91
CA VAL A 774 -20.72 28.54 26.45
C VAL A 774 -21.71 28.95 27.54
N ARG A 775 -21.71 30.25 27.84
CA ARG A 775 -22.63 30.86 28.80
C ARG A 775 -23.59 31.83 28.10
N ASP A 776 -24.80 31.95 28.63
CA ASP A 776 -25.73 32.99 28.22
C ASP A 776 -25.41 34.36 28.87
N GLN A 777 -26.24 35.37 28.55
CA GLN A 777 -26.15 36.71 29.13
C GLN A 777 -26.33 36.78 30.65
N ASN A 778 -26.89 35.73 31.26
CA ASN A 778 -27.07 35.59 32.71
C ASN A 778 -25.95 34.75 33.36
N ASN A 779 -24.85 34.50 32.63
CA ASN A 779 -23.71 33.70 33.06
C ASN A 779 -24.02 32.22 33.31
N LYS A 780 -25.14 31.69 32.80
CA LYS A 780 -25.53 30.28 32.94
C LYS A 780 -24.96 29.46 31.79
N ILE A 781 -24.43 28.28 32.08
CA ILE A 781 -23.94 27.33 31.07
C ILE A 781 -25.11 26.84 30.21
N THR A 782 -25.02 27.08 28.89
CA THR A 782 -26.01 26.64 27.90
C THR A 782 -25.51 25.50 27.02
N GLY A 783 -24.22 25.21 27.04
CA GLY A 783 -23.62 24.16 26.22
C GLY A 783 -22.10 24.15 26.30
N PHE A 784 -21.47 23.33 25.46
CA PHE A 784 -20.03 23.38 25.21
C PHE A 784 -19.73 23.05 23.75
N SER A 785 -18.52 23.39 23.31
CA SER A 785 -18.04 23.04 21.97
C SER A 785 -16.78 22.19 22.07
N VAL A 786 -16.74 21.09 21.33
CA VAL A 786 -15.55 20.22 21.23
C VAL A 786 -14.56 20.81 20.25
N ASN A 787 -13.28 20.85 20.65
CA ASN A 787 -12.18 21.31 19.81
C ASN A 787 -10.99 20.33 19.90
N SER A 788 -10.44 19.96 18.76
CA SER A 788 -9.27 19.11 18.57
C SER A 788 -8.50 19.51 17.31
N ASP A 789 -7.47 18.74 16.95
CA ASP A 789 -6.74 18.89 15.69
C ASP A 789 -7.60 18.57 14.46
N ARG A 790 -8.75 17.92 14.65
CA ARG A 790 -9.61 17.34 13.62
C ARG A 790 -11.01 17.96 13.53
N ILE A 791 -11.43 18.67 14.57
CA ILE A 791 -12.76 19.25 14.72
C ILE A 791 -12.63 20.59 15.44
N ARG A 792 -13.34 21.61 14.97
CA ARG A 792 -13.49 22.89 15.64
C ARG A 792 -14.95 23.20 15.87
N ASN A 793 -15.27 23.64 17.08
CA ASN A 793 -16.58 24.15 17.47
C ASN A 793 -17.76 23.17 17.37
N LEU A 794 -17.56 21.84 17.39
CA LEU A 794 -18.71 20.91 17.39
C LEU A 794 -19.56 21.11 18.65
N HIS A 795 -20.74 21.71 18.48
CA HIS A 795 -21.56 22.20 19.57
C HIS A 795 -22.45 21.14 20.21
N PHE A 796 -22.47 21.12 21.55
CA PHE A 796 -23.39 20.38 22.39
C PHE A 796 -24.22 21.34 23.24
N GLU A 797 -25.54 21.23 23.14
CA GLU A 797 -26.49 22.05 23.90
C GLU A 797 -26.80 21.38 25.23
N LYS A 798 -26.85 22.16 26.31
CA LYS A 798 -27.28 21.68 27.63
C LYS A 798 -28.78 21.49 27.61
N ILE A 799 -29.23 20.26 27.82
CA ILE A 799 -30.66 19.92 27.83
C ILE A 799 -31.14 19.70 29.27
N THR A 800 -32.41 20.03 29.51
CA THR A 800 -33.08 19.68 30.76
C THR A 800 -33.85 18.40 30.51
N ILE A 801 -33.54 17.35 31.28
CA ILE A 801 -34.22 16.04 31.21
C ILE A 801 -35.30 15.98 32.28
#